data_AF-A0A919BWJ5-F1
#
_entry.id   AF-A0A919BWJ5-F1
#
_cell.length_a   1.000
_cell.length_b   1.000
_cell.length_c   1.000
_cell.angle_alpha   90.00
_cell.angle_beta   90.00
_cell.angle_gamma   90.00
#
_symmetry.space_group_name_H-M   'P 1'
#
loop_
_entity.id
_entity.type
_entity.pdbx_description
1 polymer ?
#
loop_
_entity_poly.entity_id
_entity_poly.type
_entity_poly.pdbx_seq_one_letter_code
_entity_poly.pdbx_strand_id
1 'polypeptide(L)'
;MGVTKKLSKGVGSASAALALAAHYFPEKDDEGHLVASFRHASFFFTGHLDLWDRWREMALADKQRIAGVIRYGRQDFASSGVFTRFVRGCLAEQSPDGGIPFEAVGDPGSAVSAKPRVGGDLLAHVDRMLERLSKSYGRRRAHPPADPGTWLTAKRYASGKGEIVGRAVIPATGTFTSGKDLDDLPEVNTLPYEPDLRIPTPDLLDHARKVDQARYEKHGKEGYLFDVLSRLFHELQTTDDISVGDALMLLAGPIEIFNAPTGTGKSVLVRVAASWLAVNGYAITLVLPTVEATLSAAWEIKEDLSALGSEKTCAPLMSPSRLHDRAMKLVSRIEGPLIGQDDETLWRLDTLSYGCALKHATTSTHPYPPGSESCRYLGPIPPMTGSRSCSWMQTCGKYEQQRQACKAAVVVTNHHNFMAGRIHIGVVLDGRKAGDLSVAEFAFRRSHAVLIDEVDQFQSVAVDMCSSDLILDSRQRKSVPLRDLDDDQRIMSSEAIKELCPTISHARYLAEFLLAALCTDELHLRYYEGRDEAKDTHGSNSSMWHLSGSRDRRLITLLFPEEDVTDVQEIPAELFDKLNALHPVHPESSEDALPLGRICSTPLEPRLEAVRAALGNLLASRGEDLLTQARSEMDKILKDVVPNGYDRGEAIELLIVRVWLAELDMTLERLRGKTAQFKAAGLPSAQKLGEKLETGVASGILPFGMLGKGVFGYRVTGLDDPEKSAELTSQSISGDPHTYTAQLGGIVSLVLAGVERPVMGLSATAYFPQAVREHVHGRVKWWMTDADPESISAMQAPLKDALNRDIQISGLPQHLKSKALNALGEKLYSDRIHPELTELLESDPDRAHVAVVVNSYEHCRHIAAGIYASGDYRDGLCVAVPPDKYRRDRLREAVKLPPGVVELTPEEFTTFPKRGKILVVPMARIARGLNIIIGRRSAITSVYLCTRPLALLTDPPEMYASINAAGLNAVTPASDPLEVLHKAREAAWSRLRLIMRSAPGFVSAHKTLQEEIVAGMIVDMIQLAGRARRGGTDMTLHLVDYAFHNDSWKSDLKNILRRMHEKWTPDVRRRMDAIYREALAAFLAYAGINSEDSEGH
;
A
#
# COMPACT_ATOMS: atom_id res chain seq x y z
N MET A 1 -8.28 -23.55 -43.97
CA MET A 1 -8.68 -22.63 -42.89
C MET A 1 -7.44 -21.88 -42.45
N GLY A 2 -7.31 -20.61 -42.86
CA GLY A 2 -6.11 -19.80 -42.60
C GLY A 2 -5.94 -19.50 -41.12
N VAL A 3 -4.72 -19.66 -40.61
CA VAL A 3 -4.33 -19.32 -39.25
C VAL A 3 -4.56 -17.82 -39.04
N THR A 4 -5.61 -17.42 -38.32
CA THR A 4 -5.83 -16.03 -37.94
C THR A 4 -4.63 -15.53 -37.14
N LYS A 5 -3.87 -14.60 -37.71
CA LYS A 5 -2.70 -13.95 -37.08
C LYS A 5 -3.12 -13.38 -35.72
N LYS A 6 -2.35 -13.68 -34.67
CA LYS A 6 -2.59 -13.21 -33.30
C LYS A 6 -2.62 -11.67 -33.29
N LEU A 7 -3.72 -11.08 -32.81
CA LEU A 7 -3.85 -9.62 -32.71
C LEU A 7 -2.84 -9.10 -31.68
N SER A 8 -2.11 -8.04 -31.99
CA SER A 8 -1.23 -7.38 -31.01
C SER A 8 -2.06 -6.72 -29.90
N LYS A 9 -1.62 -6.86 -28.64
CA LYS A 9 -2.28 -6.28 -27.46
C LYS A 9 -2.42 -4.77 -27.61
N GLY A 10 -1.35 -4.11 -28.07
CA GLY A 10 -1.34 -2.66 -28.29
C GLY A 10 -2.31 -2.23 -29.38
N VAL A 11 -2.26 -2.87 -30.56
CA VAL A 11 -3.12 -2.50 -31.70
C VAL A 11 -4.61 -2.69 -31.37
N GLY A 12 -4.98 -3.83 -30.78
CA GLY A 12 -6.38 -4.11 -30.46
C GLY A 12 -6.95 -3.18 -29.40
N SER A 13 -6.21 -2.93 -28.32
CA SER A 13 -6.67 -2.05 -27.23
C SER A 13 -6.68 -0.58 -27.65
N ALA A 14 -5.69 -0.11 -28.41
CA ALA A 14 -5.68 1.25 -28.95
C ALA A 14 -6.84 1.49 -29.93
N SER A 15 -7.13 0.52 -30.82
CA SER A 15 -8.28 0.61 -31.72
C SER A 15 -9.61 0.70 -30.97
N ALA A 16 -9.80 -0.12 -29.93
CA ALA A 16 -11.00 -0.07 -29.11
C ALA A 16 -11.12 1.27 -28.35
N ALA A 17 -10.02 1.77 -27.78
CA ALA A 17 -10.00 3.05 -27.08
C ALA A 17 -10.32 4.24 -28.00
N LEU A 18 -9.79 4.27 -29.24
CA LEU A 18 -10.13 5.29 -30.24
C LEU A 18 -11.62 5.24 -30.62
N ALA A 19 -12.20 4.05 -30.75
CA ALA A 19 -13.63 3.91 -31.05
C ALA A 19 -14.52 4.39 -29.89
N LEU A 20 -14.14 4.08 -28.64
CA LEU A 20 -14.80 4.63 -27.46
C LEU A 20 -14.67 6.16 -27.39
N ALA A 21 -13.50 6.70 -27.72
CA ALA A 21 -13.26 8.14 -27.72
C ALA A 21 -14.15 8.85 -28.76
N ALA A 22 -14.20 8.35 -30.00
CA ALA A 22 -15.09 8.90 -31.02
C ALA A 22 -16.58 8.83 -30.64
N HIS A 23 -16.99 7.83 -29.87
CA HIS A 23 -18.39 7.67 -29.45
C HIS A 23 -18.76 8.57 -28.26
N TYR A 24 -17.94 8.59 -27.21
CA TYR A 24 -18.26 9.27 -25.95
C TYR A 24 -17.80 10.72 -25.89
N PHE A 25 -16.78 11.07 -26.67
CA PHE A 25 -16.23 12.43 -26.80
C PHE A 25 -16.21 12.82 -28.30
N PRO A 26 -17.40 12.94 -28.94
CA PRO A 26 -17.48 13.17 -30.38
C PRO A 26 -16.98 14.57 -30.72
N GLU A 27 -15.82 14.63 -31.36
CA GLU A 27 -15.27 15.84 -31.98
C GLU A 27 -15.47 15.74 -33.51
N LYS A 28 -15.49 16.89 -34.20
CA LYS A 28 -15.53 16.92 -35.68
C LYS A 28 -14.33 17.67 -36.23
N ASP A 29 -13.76 17.19 -37.33
CA ASP A 29 -12.76 17.95 -38.09
C ASP A 29 -13.39 19.12 -38.87
N ASP A 30 -12.55 19.91 -39.53
CA ASP A 30 -12.97 21.06 -40.35
C ASP A 30 -13.91 20.65 -41.51
N GLU A 31 -13.86 19.38 -41.93
CA GLU A 31 -14.71 18.78 -42.96
C GLU A 31 -16.02 18.19 -42.38
N GLY A 32 -16.21 18.25 -41.06
CA GLY A 32 -17.40 17.76 -40.36
C GLY A 32 -17.41 16.26 -40.08
N HIS A 33 -16.31 15.54 -40.35
CA HIS A 33 -16.18 14.12 -40.05
C HIS A 33 -15.92 13.90 -38.56
N LEU A 34 -16.47 12.81 -38.01
CA LEU A 34 -16.22 12.41 -36.62
C LEU A 34 -14.75 12.05 -36.42
N VAL A 35 -14.13 12.56 -35.37
CA VAL A 35 -12.73 12.27 -35.01
C VAL A 35 -12.58 11.76 -33.59
N ALA A 36 -11.59 10.89 -33.38
CA ALA A 36 -11.18 10.39 -32.08
C ALA A 36 -9.91 11.10 -31.62
N SER A 37 -10.00 11.89 -30.55
CA SER A 37 -8.83 12.50 -29.91
C SER A 37 -7.96 11.45 -29.22
N PHE A 38 -6.64 11.51 -29.41
CA PHE A 38 -5.70 10.58 -28.77
C PHE A 38 -5.65 10.77 -27.26
N ARG A 39 -5.88 12.00 -26.77
CA ARG A 39 -5.92 12.31 -25.35
C ARG A 39 -7.13 11.63 -24.69
N HIS A 40 -8.32 11.77 -25.29
CA HIS A 40 -9.54 11.10 -24.83
C HIS A 40 -9.44 9.57 -24.88
N ALA A 41 -8.80 9.01 -25.92
CA ALA A 41 -8.56 7.57 -25.97
C ALA A 41 -7.59 7.09 -24.86
N SER A 42 -6.54 7.87 -24.55
CA SER A 42 -5.61 7.54 -23.47
C SER A 42 -6.25 7.60 -22.07
N PHE A 43 -7.26 8.47 -21.88
CA PHE A 43 -8.00 8.62 -20.61
C PHE A 43 -8.57 7.30 -20.11
N PHE A 44 -9.12 6.47 -20.99
CA PHE A 44 -9.71 5.18 -20.59
C PHE A 44 -8.70 4.25 -19.92
N PHE A 45 -7.40 4.36 -20.22
CA PHE A 45 -6.35 3.55 -19.59
C PHE A 45 -5.90 4.09 -18.23
N THR A 46 -6.25 5.32 -17.86
CA THR A 46 -5.89 5.91 -16.56
C THR A 46 -6.60 5.24 -15.39
N GLY A 47 -7.82 4.75 -15.62
CA GLY A 47 -8.68 4.15 -14.59
C GLY A 47 -9.46 5.17 -13.75
N HIS A 48 -9.22 6.48 -13.90
CA HIS A 48 -9.93 7.57 -13.19
C HIS A 48 -11.29 7.90 -13.81
N LEU A 49 -12.08 6.87 -14.12
CA LEU A 49 -13.38 7.01 -14.78
C LEU A 49 -14.40 7.72 -13.88
N ASP A 50 -14.18 7.71 -12.57
CA ASP A 50 -15.01 8.39 -11.58
C ASP A 50 -14.92 9.92 -11.63
N LEU A 51 -13.91 10.48 -12.32
CA LEU A 51 -13.82 11.92 -12.63
C LEU A 51 -14.75 12.33 -13.77
N TRP A 52 -15.35 11.37 -14.47
CA TRP A 52 -16.33 11.63 -15.51
C TRP A 52 -17.74 11.60 -14.93
N ASP A 53 -18.45 12.72 -14.96
CA ASP A 53 -19.80 12.87 -14.40
C ASP A 53 -20.80 11.82 -14.91
N ARG A 54 -20.75 11.49 -16.21
CA ARG A 54 -21.61 10.48 -16.86
C ARG A 54 -21.31 9.04 -16.44
N TRP A 55 -20.17 8.76 -15.81
CA TRP A 55 -19.77 7.40 -15.46
C TRP A 55 -20.78 6.71 -14.54
N ARG A 56 -21.33 7.44 -13.56
CA ARG A 56 -22.26 6.87 -12.57
C ARG A 56 -23.58 6.42 -13.20
N GLU A 57 -24.07 7.18 -14.17
CA GLU A 57 -25.36 6.96 -14.84
C GLU A 57 -25.26 6.01 -16.04
N MET A 58 -24.05 5.61 -16.41
CA MET A 58 -23.81 4.77 -17.58
C MET A 58 -24.34 3.35 -17.38
N ALA A 59 -24.90 2.78 -18.45
CA ALA A 59 -25.36 1.40 -18.46
C ALA A 59 -24.21 0.41 -18.22
N LEU A 60 -24.50 -0.71 -17.54
CA LEU A 60 -23.48 -1.71 -17.19
C LEU A 60 -22.73 -2.25 -18.41
N ALA A 61 -23.42 -2.44 -19.55
CA ALA A 61 -22.79 -2.94 -20.78
C ALA A 61 -21.68 -2.00 -21.29
N ASP A 62 -21.88 -0.69 -21.17
CA ASP A 62 -20.90 0.31 -21.59
C ASP A 62 -19.74 0.40 -20.61
N LYS A 63 -20.03 0.34 -19.31
CA LYS A 63 -19.02 0.21 -18.27
C LYS A 63 -18.14 -1.03 -18.53
N GLN A 64 -18.73 -2.19 -18.86
CA GLN A 64 -18.02 -3.43 -19.18
C GLN A 64 -17.10 -3.30 -20.40
N ARG A 65 -17.53 -2.57 -21.45
CA ARG A 65 -16.68 -2.28 -22.62
C ARG A 65 -15.44 -1.48 -22.23
N ILE A 66 -15.63 -0.40 -21.48
CA ILE A 66 -14.53 0.47 -21.03
C ILE A 66 -13.57 -0.32 -20.13
N ALA A 67 -14.10 -1.10 -19.17
CA ALA A 67 -13.28 -1.95 -18.31
C ALA A 67 -12.53 -3.05 -19.09
N GLY A 68 -13.11 -3.57 -20.16
CA GLY A 68 -12.44 -4.48 -21.09
C GLY A 68 -11.20 -3.86 -21.74
N VAL A 69 -11.27 -2.58 -22.12
CA VAL A 69 -10.13 -1.83 -22.68
C VAL A 69 -9.00 -1.72 -21.66
N ILE A 70 -9.30 -1.41 -20.39
CA ILE A 70 -8.30 -1.37 -19.32
C ILE A 70 -7.67 -2.76 -19.12
N ARG A 71 -8.50 -3.79 -18.94
CA ARG A 71 -8.07 -5.16 -18.65
C ARG A 71 -7.12 -5.74 -19.70
N TYR A 72 -7.42 -5.50 -20.98
CA TYR A 72 -6.61 -5.99 -22.10
C TYR A 72 -5.63 -4.95 -22.63
N GLY A 73 -5.58 -3.76 -22.04
CA GLY A 73 -4.71 -2.65 -22.39
C GLY A 73 -3.27 -2.84 -21.95
N ARG A 74 -2.36 -2.06 -22.55
CA ARG A 74 -1.02 -1.86 -21.98
C ARG A 74 -1.11 -0.74 -20.94
N GLN A 75 -0.47 -0.93 -19.79
CA GLN A 75 -0.52 0.04 -18.69
C GLN A 75 0.10 1.39 -19.06
N ASP A 76 1.14 1.37 -19.90
CA ASP A 76 1.83 2.57 -20.38
C ASP A 76 0.95 3.47 -21.28
N PHE A 77 -0.16 2.95 -21.83
CA PHE A 77 -1.14 3.73 -22.60
C PHE A 77 -1.94 4.72 -21.75
N ALA A 78 -1.91 4.60 -20.42
CA ALA A 78 -2.42 5.65 -19.54
C ALA A 78 -1.65 6.97 -19.69
N SER A 79 -0.42 6.90 -20.23
CA SER A 79 0.30 8.09 -20.65
C SER A 79 -0.09 8.47 -22.08
N SER A 80 -0.71 9.65 -22.22
CA SER A 80 -1.10 10.22 -23.52
C SER A 80 0.07 10.29 -24.50
N GLY A 81 1.31 10.51 -24.04
CA GLY A 81 2.49 10.58 -24.90
C GLY A 81 2.87 9.22 -25.50
N VAL A 82 2.90 8.16 -24.68
CA VAL A 82 3.16 6.79 -25.15
C VAL A 82 2.07 6.35 -26.11
N PHE A 83 0.81 6.59 -25.76
CA PHE A 83 -0.33 6.24 -26.59
C PHE A 83 -0.26 6.95 -27.95
N THR A 84 -0.03 8.27 -27.95
CA THR A 84 0.09 9.07 -29.18
C THR A 84 1.20 8.56 -30.08
N ARG A 85 2.41 8.32 -29.54
CA ARG A 85 3.53 7.80 -30.33
C ARG A 85 3.22 6.43 -30.93
N PHE A 86 2.65 5.54 -30.14
CA PHE A 86 2.26 4.20 -30.59
C PHE A 86 1.23 4.27 -31.72
N VAL A 87 0.17 5.08 -31.56
CA VAL A 87 -0.87 5.24 -32.58
C VAL A 87 -0.32 5.88 -33.85
N ARG A 88 0.51 6.92 -33.75
CA ARG A 88 1.18 7.54 -34.92
C ARG A 88 2.01 6.53 -35.71
N GLY A 89 2.80 5.71 -35.02
CA GLY A 89 3.54 4.61 -35.66
C GLY A 89 2.61 3.64 -36.41
N CYS A 90 1.49 3.26 -35.79
CA CYS A 90 0.49 2.39 -36.43
C CYS A 90 -0.24 3.04 -37.60
N LEU A 91 -0.40 4.37 -37.62
CA LEU A 91 -1.06 5.12 -38.70
C LEU A 91 -0.11 5.37 -39.88
N ALA A 92 1.18 5.54 -39.61
CA ALA A 92 2.23 5.67 -40.63
C ALA A 92 2.48 4.32 -41.36
N GLU A 93 2.42 3.21 -40.64
CA GLU A 93 2.46 1.86 -41.22
C GLU A 93 1.09 1.48 -41.83
N GLN A 94 0.74 2.05 -42.99
CA GLN A 94 -0.44 1.63 -43.76
C GLN A 94 -0.24 0.23 -44.37
N SER A 95 -0.19 -0.81 -43.53
CA SER A 95 -0.14 -2.19 -43.99
C SER A 95 -1.56 -2.71 -44.27
N PRO A 96 -1.83 -3.28 -45.46
CA PRO A 96 -3.13 -3.88 -45.82
C PRO A 96 -3.62 -4.95 -44.83
N ASP A 97 -2.71 -5.57 -44.07
CA ASP A 97 -2.98 -6.72 -43.19
C ASP A 97 -2.60 -6.49 -41.70
N GLY A 98 -2.39 -5.24 -41.24
CA GLY A 98 -1.83 -5.03 -39.89
C GLY A 98 -2.06 -3.71 -39.14
N GLY A 99 -2.62 -2.67 -39.77
CA GLY A 99 -2.81 -1.35 -39.13
C GLY A 99 -4.05 -1.23 -38.23
N ILE A 100 -4.15 -0.11 -37.50
CA ILE A 100 -5.37 0.29 -36.78
C ILE A 100 -6.38 0.81 -37.82
N PRO A 101 -7.70 0.45 -37.75
CA PRO A 101 -8.72 0.85 -38.74
C PRO A 101 -9.18 2.31 -38.58
N PHE A 102 -8.21 3.22 -38.53
CA PHE A 102 -8.36 4.65 -38.34
C PHE A 102 -7.41 5.36 -39.29
N GLU A 103 -7.71 6.61 -39.63
CA GLU A 103 -6.87 7.44 -40.49
C GLU A 103 -6.47 8.72 -39.74
N ALA A 104 -5.19 9.10 -39.84
CA ALA A 104 -4.69 10.33 -39.24
C ALA A 104 -5.46 11.55 -39.77
N VAL A 105 -5.77 12.50 -38.88
CA VAL A 105 -6.21 13.84 -39.28
C VAL A 105 -4.95 14.69 -39.46
N GLY A 106 -4.64 15.07 -40.70
CA GLY A 106 -3.39 15.75 -41.05
C GLY A 106 -2.20 14.79 -41.26
N ASP A 107 -0.99 15.28 -40.98
CA ASP A 107 0.24 14.49 -41.15
C ASP A 107 0.35 13.35 -40.11
N PRO A 108 0.57 12.08 -40.51
CA PRO A 108 0.65 10.95 -39.59
C PRO A 108 1.71 11.08 -38.48
N GLY A 109 2.82 11.77 -38.73
CA GLY A 109 3.90 11.96 -37.76
C GLY A 109 3.56 12.96 -36.64
N SER A 110 2.63 13.88 -36.90
CA SER A 110 2.23 14.97 -36.00
C SER A 110 0.75 14.92 -35.58
N ALA A 111 -0.02 13.96 -36.08
CA ALA A 111 -1.45 13.81 -35.78
C ALA A 111 -1.75 13.75 -34.28
N VAL A 112 -2.84 14.38 -33.85
CA VAL A 112 -3.35 14.38 -32.46
C VAL A 112 -4.72 13.70 -32.33
N SER A 113 -5.33 13.39 -33.48
CA SER A 113 -6.61 12.71 -33.61
C SER A 113 -6.61 11.82 -34.85
N ALA A 114 -7.56 10.88 -34.90
CA ALA A 114 -7.76 10.02 -36.06
C ALA A 114 -9.25 9.83 -36.34
N LYS A 115 -9.62 9.78 -37.62
CA LYS A 115 -10.99 9.48 -38.05
C LYS A 115 -11.21 7.97 -38.19
N PRO A 116 -12.34 7.44 -37.70
CA PRO A 116 -12.63 6.01 -37.78
C PRO A 116 -12.88 5.59 -39.24
N ARG A 117 -12.24 4.49 -39.67
CA ARG A 117 -12.53 3.80 -40.94
C ARG A 117 -13.24 2.46 -40.71
N VAL A 118 -13.85 2.30 -39.54
CA VAL A 118 -14.58 1.08 -39.19
C VAL A 118 -15.95 1.08 -39.87
N GLY A 119 -16.29 0.01 -40.58
CA GLY A 119 -17.63 -0.17 -41.10
C GLY A 119 -18.62 -0.49 -39.99
N GLY A 120 -19.73 0.27 -39.92
CA GLY A 120 -20.83 0.05 -38.97
C GLY A 120 -20.68 0.78 -37.63
N ASP A 121 -21.33 0.25 -36.59
CA ASP A 121 -21.34 0.85 -35.25
C ASP A 121 -19.99 0.74 -34.51
N LEU A 122 -19.59 1.83 -33.84
CA LEU A 122 -18.35 1.95 -33.08
C LEU A 122 -18.32 1.00 -31.88
N LEU A 123 -19.42 0.86 -31.15
CA LEU A 123 -19.48 -0.02 -29.98
C LEU A 123 -19.40 -1.50 -30.39
N ALA A 124 -20.09 -1.87 -31.47
CA ALA A 124 -19.95 -3.21 -32.07
C ALA A 124 -18.50 -3.50 -32.51
N HIS A 125 -17.74 -2.49 -32.96
CA HIS A 125 -16.31 -2.66 -33.25
C HIS A 125 -15.49 -2.91 -31.98
N VAL A 126 -15.77 -2.18 -30.90
CA VAL A 126 -15.15 -2.41 -29.58
C VAL A 126 -15.39 -3.84 -29.13
N ASP A 127 -16.63 -4.33 -29.18
CA ASP A 127 -16.99 -5.69 -28.78
C ASP A 127 -16.20 -6.75 -29.56
N ARG A 128 -16.08 -6.59 -30.89
CA ARG A 128 -15.25 -7.47 -31.74
C ARG A 128 -13.77 -7.44 -31.35
N MET A 129 -13.21 -6.26 -31.06
CA MET A 129 -11.81 -6.15 -30.65
C MET A 129 -11.55 -6.78 -29.29
N LEU A 130 -12.43 -6.54 -28.31
CA LEU A 130 -12.34 -7.14 -26.98
C LEU A 130 -12.49 -8.67 -27.05
N GLU A 131 -13.39 -9.19 -27.88
CA GLU A 131 -13.52 -10.63 -28.09
C GLU A 131 -12.22 -11.23 -28.67
N ARG A 132 -11.64 -10.61 -29.70
CA ARG A 132 -10.36 -11.03 -30.30
C ARG A 132 -9.20 -10.95 -29.31
N LEU A 133 -9.14 -9.91 -28.49
CA LEU A 133 -8.14 -9.75 -27.43
C LEU A 133 -8.31 -10.83 -26.36
N SER A 134 -9.53 -11.15 -25.95
CA SER A 134 -9.81 -12.20 -24.97
C SER A 134 -9.37 -13.58 -25.47
N LYS A 135 -9.49 -13.85 -26.78
CA LYS A 135 -9.02 -15.09 -27.42
C LYS A 135 -7.49 -15.12 -27.55
N SER A 136 -6.88 -13.99 -27.94
CA SER A 136 -5.43 -13.88 -28.22
C SER A 136 -4.57 -13.80 -26.94
N TYR A 137 -5.07 -13.10 -25.93
CA TYR A 137 -4.44 -12.88 -24.63
C TYR A 137 -5.30 -13.47 -23.52
N GLY A 138 -5.78 -14.69 -23.76
CA GLY A 138 -6.47 -15.48 -22.76
C GLY A 138 -5.63 -15.63 -21.48
N ARG A 139 -6.32 -15.88 -20.38
CA ARG A 139 -5.70 -16.07 -19.06
C ARG A 139 -4.62 -17.15 -19.13
N ARG A 140 -3.61 -17.02 -18.27
CA ARG A 140 -2.63 -18.09 -18.06
C ARG A 140 -3.39 -19.37 -17.71
N ARG A 141 -3.14 -20.44 -18.45
CA ARG A 141 -3.74 -21.74 -18.15
C ARG A 141 -3.06 -22.34 -16.93
N ALA A 142 -3.82 -23.08 -16.12
CA ALA A 142 -3.25 -23.92 -15.09
C ALA A 142 -2.31 -24.95 -15.75
N HIS A 143 -1.14 -25.17 -15.15
CA HIS A 143 -0.25 -26.25 -15.61
C HIS A 143 -0.92 -27.58 -15.30
N PRO A 144 -0.90 -28.54 -16.25
CA PRO A 144 -1.40 -29.87 -15.97
C PRO A 144 -0.53 -30.53 -14.88
N PRO A 145 -1.11 -31.41 -14.05
CA PRO A 145 -0.34 -32.13 -13.05
C PRO A 145 0.71 -33.03 -13.71
N ALA A 146 1.75 -33.31 -12.95
CA ALA A 146 2.82 -34.19 -13.34
C ALA A 146 2.34 -35.65 -13.29
N ASP A 147 2.66 -36.41 -14.34
CA ASP A 147 2.40 -37.85 -14.39
C ASP A 147 3.44 -38.64 -13.58
N PRO A 148 3.17 -39.92 -13.25
CA PRO A 148 4.17 -40.80 -12.67
C PRO A 148 5.47 -40.77 -13.47
N GLY A 149 6.60 -40.66 -12.78
CA GLY A 149 7.89 -40.50 -13.41
C GLY A 149 8.80 -39.52 -12.69
N THR A 150 9.88 -39.15 -13.36
CA THR A 150 10.89 -38.27 -12.79
C THR A 150 10.77 -36.85 -13.33
N TRP A 151 10.80 -35.88 -12.43
CA TRP A 151 10.72 -34.46 -12.72
C TRP A 151 11.84 -33.69 -12.02
N LEU A 152 12.34 -32.65 -12.66
CA LEU A 152 13.22 -31.65 -12.07
C LEU A 152 12.38 -30.63 -11.30
N THR A 153 12.77 -30.35 -10.07
CA THR A 153 12.13 -29.30 -9.28
C THR A 153 12.64 -27.92 -9.68
N ALA A 154 11.89 -26.88 -9.34
CA ALA A 154 12.32 -25.50 -9.52
C ALA A 154 13.61 -25.26 -8.72
N LYS A 155 14.58 -24.63 -9.39
CA LYS A 155 15.76 -24.09 -8.72
C LYS A 155 15.31 -23.02 -7.73
N ARG A 156 15.77 -23.15 -6.50
CA ARG A 156 15.55 -22.18 -5.42
C ARG A 156 16.86 -21.97 -4.70
N TYR A 157 17.13 -20.80 -4.16
CA TYR A 157 18.22 -20.67 -3.21
C TYR A 157 17.68 -20.26 -1.85
N ALA A 158 18.28 -20.83 -0.81
CA ALA A 158 17.93 -20.52 0.57
C ALA A 158 19.14 -19.91 1.30
N SER A 159 18.89 -18.86 2.07
CA SER A 159 19.91 -18.19 2.88
C SER A 159 20.65 -19.18 3.76
N GLY A 160 21.98 -19.21 3.68
CA GLY A 160 22.84 -20.13 4.43
C GLY A 160 22.85 -21.58 3.94
N LYS A 161 22.12 -21.92 2.85
CA LYS A 161 22.06 -23.28 2.27
C LYS A 161 22.41 -23.34 0.77
N GLY A 162 22.53 -22.19 0.09
CA GLY A 162 22.89 -22.17 -1.34
C GLY A 162 21.77 -22.68 -2.26
N GLU A 163 22.16 -23.20 -3.44
CA GLU A 163 21.23 -23.71 -4.45
C GLU A 163 20.56 -25.00 -4.01
N ILE A 164 19.23 -24.97 -4.01
CA ILE A 164 18.34 -26.10 -3.84
C ILE A 164 17.82 -26.51 -5.22
N VAL A 165 18.37 -27.60 -5.73
CA VAL A 165 17.85 -28.33 -6.88
C VAL A 165 17.51 -29.73 -6.42
N GLY A 166 16.43 -30.26 -6.96
CA GLY A 166 15.99 -31.60 -6.66
C GLY A 166 15.42 -32.31 -7.87
N ARG A 167 15.24 -33.61 -7.65
CA ARG A 167 14.60 -34.56 -8.53
C ARG A 167 13.42 -35.13 -7.77
N ALA A 168 12.21 -34.84 -8.25
CA ALA A 168 10.98 -35.42 -7.75
C ALA A 168 10.68 -36.72 -8.51
N VAL A 169 10.45 -37.82 -7.79
CA VAL A 169 10.01 -39.10 -8.35
C VAL A 169 8.57 -39.33 -7.92
N ILE A 170 7.65 -39.20 -8.87
CA ILE A 170 6.22 -39.37 -8.65
C ILE A 170 5.90 -40.85 -8.88
N PRO A 171 5.45 -41.60 -7.86
CA PRO A 171 5.24 -43.04 -8.00
C PRO A 171 4.02 -43.33 -8.86
N ALA A 172 4.07 -44.42 -9.62
CA ALA A 172 2.88 -45.07 -10.14
C ALA A 172 2.35 -45.99 -9.03
N THR A 173 1.12 -45.76 -8.56
CA THR A 173 0.45 -46.66 -7.61
C THR A 173 -0.77 -47.29 -8.28
N GLY A 174 -1.27 -48.41 -7.76
CA GLY A 174 -2.44 -49.09 -8.36
C GLY A 174 -3.70 -48.22 -8.48
N THR A 175 -3.79 -47.12 -7.71
CA THR A 175 -4.87 -46.13 -7.76
C THR A 175 -4.49 -44.82 -8.49
N PHE A 176 -3.23 -44.64 -8.88
CA PHE A 176 -2.71 -43.43 -9.52
C PHE A 176 -1.87 -43.80 -10.75
N THR A 177 -2.53 -43.87 -11.91
CA THR A 177 -1.94 -44.22 -13.21
C THR A 177 -1.62 -42.99 -14.08
N SER A 178 -2.20 -41.83 -13.76
CA SER A 178 -1.94 -40.52 -14.37
C SER A 178 -2.27 -39.40 -13.38
N GLY A 179 -1.74 -38.19 -13.58
CA GLY A 179 -2.19 -37.03 -12.82
C GLY A 179 -3.71 -36.85 -12.93
N LYS A 180 -4.41 -36.43 -11.86
CA LYS A 180 -5.83 -36.06 -11.97
C LYS A 180 -6.01 -35.14 -13.16
N ASP A 181 -6.91 -35.48 -14.07
CA ASP A 181 -7.06 -34.70 -15.29
C ASP A 181 -7.42 -33.25 -14.96
N LEU A 182 -7.11 -32.32 -15.86
CA LEU A 182 -7.46 -30.90 -15.70
C LEU A 182 -8.99 -30.66 -15.63
N ASP A 183 -9.79 -31.71 -15.74
CA ASP A 183 -11.25 -31.73 -15.65
C ASP A 183 -11.73 -31.76 -14.18
N ASP A 184 -10.86 -32.09 -13.22
CA ASP A 184 -11.16 -32.11 -11.76
C ASP A 184 -10.94 -30.73 -11.07
N LEU A 185 -10.70 -29.66 -11.83
CA LEU A 185 -10.47 -28.33 -11.26
C LEU A 185 -11.76 -27.76 -10.65
N PRO A 186 -11.69 -27.04 -9.52
CA PRO A 186 -12.87 -26.43 -8.93
C PRO A 186 -13.46 -25.36 -9.84
N GLU A 187 -14.79 -25.33 -9.91
CA GLU A 187 -15.54 -24.32 -10.66
C GLU A 187 -15.65 -23.02 -9.87
N VAL A 188 -15.43 -21.92 -10.57
CA VAL A 188 -15.67 -20.57 -10.09
C VAL A 188 -16.50 -19.85 -11.13
N ASN A 189 -17.76 -19.60 -10.79
CA ASN A 189 -18.68 -18.88 -11.66
C ASN A 189 -18.82 -17.44 -11.18
N THR A 190 -18.81 -16.53 -12.14
CA THR A 190 -19.11 -15.12 -11.88
C THR A 190 -20.60 -15.00 -11.62
N LEU A 191 -20.95 -14.57 -10.41
CA LEU A 191 -22.35 -14.36 -10.06
C LEU A 191 -22.95 -13.22 -10.90
N PRO A 192 -24.27 -13.22 -11.12
CA PRO A 192 -24.96 -12.13 -11.79
C PRO A 192 -24.70 -10.76 -11.14
N TYR A 193 -24.93 -9.69 -11.90
CA TYR A 193 -24.91 -8.35 -11.36
C TYR A 193 -26.16 -8.12 -10.50
N GLU A 194 -25.96 -7.65 -9.28
CA GLU A 194 -27.00 -7.30 -8.33
C GLU A 194 -26.75 -5.83 -7.90
N PRO A 195 -27.54 -4.87 -8.43
CA PRO A 195 -27.29 -3.44 -8.22
C PRO A 195 -27.51 -3.01 -6.77
N ASP A 196 -28.46 -3.64 -6.08
CA ASP A 196 -28.81 -3.39 -4.70
C ASP A 196 -29.00 -4.72 -3.96
N LEU A 197 -28.31 -4.87 -2.83
CA LEU A 197 -28.45 -6.01 -1.92
C LEU A 197 -29.11 -5.53 -0.64
N ARG A 198 -30.36 -5.94 -0.42
CA ARG A 198 -31.16 -5.59 0.76
C ARG A 198 -30.97 -6.59 1.88
N ILE A 199 -30.58 -6.10 3.05
CA ILE A 199 -30.46 -6.89 4.29
C ILE A 199 -31.48 -6.37 5.30
N PRO A 200 -32.64 -7.05 5.48
CA PRO A 200 -33.65 -6.61 6.43
C PRO A 200 -33.16 -6.69 7.87
N THR A 201 -33.27 -5.57 8.59
CA THR A 201 -32.83 -5.47 9.99
C THR A 201 -33.63 -6.37 10.93
N PRO A 202 -34.98 -6.49 10.79
CA PRO A 202 -35.75 -7.45 11.59
C PRO A 202 -35.29 -8.90 11.41
N ASP A 203 -34.92 -9.28 10.18
CA ASP A 203 -34.46 -10.63 9.88
C ASP A 203 -33.07 -10.90 10.47
N LEU A 204 -32.18 -9.90 10.45
CA LEU A 204 -30.88 -10.00 11.13
C LEU A 204 -31.03 -10.17 12.64
N LEU A 205 -31.93 -9.41 13.26
CA LEU A 205 -32.20 -9.51 14.70
C LEU A 205 -32.80 -10.87 15.07
N ASP A 206 -33.77 -11.35 14.28
CA ASP A 206 -34.32 -12.69 14.47
C ASP A 206 -33.27 -13.80 14.29
N HIS A 207 -32.39 -13.64 13.31
CA HIS A 207 -31.26 -14.56 13.08
C HIS A 207 -30.28 -14.55 14.24
N ALA A 208 -29.92 -13.38 14.77
CA ALA A 208 -29.07 -13.25 15.95
C ALA A 208 -29.68 -13.98 17.16
N ARG A 209 -30.99 -13.81 17.39
CA ARG A 209 -31.72 -14.50 18.47
C ARG A 209 -31.68 -16.03 18.30
N LYS A 210 -31.88 -16.53 17.08
CA LYS A 210 -31.78 -17.97 16.78
C LYS A 210 -30.40 -18.53 17.08
N VAL A 211 -29.34 -17.80 16.72
CA VAL A 211 -27.96 -18.20 17.03
C VAL A 211 -27.72 -18.18 18.54
N ASP A 212 -28.16 -17.13 19.25
CA ASP A 212 -28.02 -17.05 20.71
C ASP A 212 -28.65 -18.24 21.42
N GLN A 213 -29.90 -18.56 21.05
CA GLN A 213 -30.63 -19.73 21.56
C GLN A 213 -29.91 -21.04 21.25
N ALA A 214 -29.50 -21.24 20.00
CA ALA A 214 -28.93 -22.50 19.54
C ALA A 214 -27.53 -22.77 20.09
N ARG A 215 -26.69 -21.73 20.19
CA ARG A 215 -25.25 -21.84 20.48
C ARG A 215 -24.91 -21.58 21.94
N TYR A 216 -25.61 -20.66 22.60
CA TYR A 216 -25.26 -20.24 23.97
C TYR A 216 -26.27 -20.76 24.99
N GLU A 217 -27.56 -20.44 24.84
CA GLU A 217 -28.57 -20.70 25.87
C GLU A 217 -28.82 -22.20 26.09
N LYS A 218 -28.88 -23.00 25.02
CA LYS A 218 -28.97 -24.48 25.11
C LYS A 218 -27.82 -25.12 25.89
N HIS A 219 -26.69 -24.42 26.02
CA HIS A 219 -25.51 -24.86 26.75
C HIS A 219 -25.33 -24.10 28.09
N GLY A 220 -26.37 -23.43 28.57
CA GLY A 220 -26.35 -22.68 29.84
C GLY A 220 -25.49 -21.43 29.83
N LYS A 221 -25.16 -20.89 28.64
CA LYS A 221 -24.41 -19.64 28.47
C LYS A 221 -25.37 -18.51 28.07
N GLU A 222 -25.09 -17.30 28.51
CA GLU A 222 -25.87 -16.11 28.13
C GLU A 222 -25.61 -15.75 26.66
N GLY A 223 -26.68 -15.60 25.88
CA GLY A 223 -26.61 -15.03 24.53
C GLY A 223 -26.29 -13.54 24.56
N TYR A 224 -25.70 -13.00 23.49
CA TYR A 224 -25.34 -11.58 23.44
C TYR A 224 -25.50 -10.94 22.06
N LEU A 225 -25.65 -11.73 21.00
CA LEU A 225 -25.66 -11.23 19.63
C LEU A 225 -26.87 -10.35 19.37
N PHE A 226 -28.05 -10.77 19.84
CA PHE A 226 -29.30 -10.02 19.70
C PHE A 226 -29.22 -8.66 20.40
N ASP A 227 -28.82 -8.63 21.67
CA ASP A 227 -28.79 -7.39 22.47
C ASP A 227 -27.79 -6.38 21.92
N VAL A 228 -26.60 -6.84 21.52
CA VAL A 228 -25.57 -5.99 20.91
C VAL A 228 -26.06 -5.39 19.59
N LEU A 229 -26.69 -6.20 18.73
CA LEU A 229 -27.21 -5.70 17.45
C LEU A 229 -28.42 -4.78 17.62
N SER A 230 -29.33 -5.11 18.55
CA SER A 230 -30.50 -4.28 18.81
C SER A 230 -30.10 -2.89 19.27
N ARG A 231 -29.08 -2.79 20.14
CA ARG A 231 -28.52 -1.50 20.55
C ARG A 231 -27.87 -0.76 19.39
N LEU A 232 -27.06 -1.47 18.60
CA LEU A 232 -26.40 -0.89 17.42
C LEU A 232 -27.42 -0.27 16.47
N PHE A 233 -28.47 -0.99 16.09
CA PHE A 233 -29.48 -0.50 15.16
C PHE A 233 -30.37 0.62 15.72
N HIS A 234 -30.51 0.69 17.05
CA HIS A 234 -31.22 1.79 17.69
C HIS A 234 -30.46 3.12 17.63
N GLU A 235 -29.13 3.06 17.71
CA GLU A 235 -28.25 4.25 17.74
C GLU A 235 -27.70 4.64 16.36
N LEU A 236 -27.83 3.75 15.37
CA LEU A 236 -27.27 3.95 14.03
C LEU A 236 -28.08 4.96 13.20
N GLN A 237 -27.38 5.95 12.67
CA GLN A 237 -27.92 6.97 11.76
C GLN A 237 -27.59 6.62 10.31
N THR A 238 -28.36 7.15 9.36
CA THR A 238 -28.15 6.90 7.93
C THR A 238 -28.43 8.12 7.05
N THR A 239 -27.80 8.15 5.88
CA THR A 239 -28.10 9.10 4.80
C THR A 239 -29.08 8.54 3.77
N ASP A 240 -29.57 7.32 3.97
CA ASP A 240 -30.55 6.68 3.08
C ASP A 240 -31.98 7.12 3.40
N ASP A 241 -32.83 7.02 2.37
CA ASP A 241 -34.28 7.18 2.53
C ASP A 241 -34.91 6.00 3.31
N ILE A 242 -34.21 4.87 3.36
CA ILE A 242 -34.63 3.68 4.11
C ILE A 242 -34.07 3.76 5.52
N SER A 243 -34.96 3.66 6.51
CA SER A 243 -34.55 3.58 7.91
C SER A 243 -33.69 2.35 8.15
N VAL A 244 -32.63 2.52 8.94
CA VAL A 244 -31.78 1.41 9.38
C VAL A 244 -32.58 0.37 10.19
N GLY A 245 -33.67 0.78 10.86
CA GLY A 245 -34.58 -0.14 11.54
C GLY A 245 -35.30 -1.11 10.59
N ASP A 246 -35.41 -0.75 9.30
CA ASP A 246 -36.06 -1.56 8.27
C ASP A 246 -35.07 -2.45 7.52
N ALA A 247 -33.99 -1.86 6.99
CA ALA A 247 -32.97 -2.60 6.25
C ALA A 247 -31.64 -1.83 6.10
N LEU A 248 -30.56 -2.58 5.93
CA LEU A 248 -29.32 -2.09 5.34
C LEU A 248 -29.36 -2.34 3.83
N MET A 249 -29.29 -1.27 3.04
CA MET A 249 -29.23 -1.34 1.58
C MET A 249 -27.78 -1.21 1.11
N LEU A 250 -27.19 -2.24 0.49
CA LEU A 250 -25.84 -2.15 -0.06
C LEU A 250 -25.91 -1.92 -1.56
N LEU A 251 -25.27 -0.86 -2.08
CA LEU A 251 -25.31 -0.53 -3.50
C LEU A 251 -24.02 -0.95 -4.21
N ALA A 252 -24.15 -1.49 -5.43
CA ALA A 252 -23.01 -1.79 -6.27
C ALA A 252 -22.35 -0.51 -6.80
N GLY A 253 -21.02 -0.43 -6.72
CA GLY A 253 -20.27 0.75 -7.16
C GLY A 253 -19.19 1.17 -6.16
N PRO A 254 -18.91 2.48 -5.99
CA PRO A 254 -17.95 2.97 -5.01
C PRO A 254 -18.24 2.45 -3.59
N ILE A 255 -17.19 2.37 -2.76
CA ILE A 255 -17.32 1.86 -1.39
C ILE A 255 -18.27 2.72 -0.54
N GLU A 256 -19.13 2.06 0.22
CA GLU A 256 -20.03 2.68 1.20
C GLU A 256 -19.44 2.48 2.61
N ILE A 257 -19.32 3.57 3.37
CA ILE A 257 -18.66 3.57 4.68
C ILE A 257 -19.71 3.42 5.79
N PHE A 258 -19.45 2.47 6.67
CA PHE A 258 -20.09 2.29 7.97
C PHE A 258 -19.13 2.79 9.05
N ASN A 259 -19.39 3.97 9.63
CA ASN A 259 -18.53 4.58 10.64
C ASN A 259 -19.13 4.47 12.04
N ALA A 260 -18.63 3.57 12.88
CA ALA A 260 -19.09 3.46 14.27
C ALA A 260 -17.91 3.32 15.23
N PRO A 261 -18.00 3.80 16.49
CA PRO A 261 -16.91 3.69 17.47
C PRO A 261 -16.45 2.25 17.73
N THR A 262 -15.29 2.09 18.34
CA THR A 262 -14.77 0.77 18.72
C THR A 262 -15.60 0.20 19.87
N GLY A 263 -15.95 -1.10 19.82
CA GLY A 263 -16.73 -1.74 20.89
C GLY A 263 -18.26 -1.68 20.76
N THR A 264 -18.80 -1.03 19.73
CA THR A 264 -20.26 -0.87 19.52
C THR A 264 -20.95 -2.05 18.84
N GLY A 265 -20.21 -3.11 18.49
CA GLY A 265 -20.79 -4.31 17.87
C GLY A 265 -20.55 -4.48 16.37
N LYS A 266 -19.69 -3.68 15.73
CA LYS A 266 -19.32 -3.84 14.29
C LYS A 266 -18.96 -5.29 13.91
N SER A 267 -18.10 -5.93 14.71
CA SER A 267 -17.69 -7.32 14.45
C SER A 267 -18.85 -8.31 14.61
N VAL A 268 -19.78 -8.04 15.52
CA VAL A 268 -21.02 -8.82 15.70
C VAL A 268 -21.92 -8.66 14.48
N LEU A 269 -22.12 -7.43 14.00
CA LEU A 269 -22.89 -7.15 12.78
C LEU A 269 -22.33 -7.93 11.59
N VAL A 270 -21.01 -7.86 11.35
CA VAL A 270 -20.36 -8.55 10.23
C VAL A 270 -20.54 -10.07 10.33
N ARG A 271 -20.38 -10.65 11.53
CA ARG A 271 -20.57 -12.09 11.76
C ARG A 271 -22.02 -12.55 11.52
N VAL A 272 -22.98 -11.84 12.09
CA VAL A 272 -24.41 -12.18 11.97
C VAL A 272 -24.89 -11.95 10.53
N ALA A 273 -24.50 -10.84 9.89
CA ALA A 273 -24.82 -10.58 8.49
C ALA A 273 -24.24 -11.66 7.56
N ALA A 274 -23.01 -12.11 7.79
CA ALA A 274 -22.40 -13.15 6.97
C ALA A 274 -23.11 -14.51 7.09
N SER A 275 -23.48 -14.92 8.31
CA SER A 275 -24.22 -16.18 8.50
C SER A 275 -25.66 -16.07 7.98
N TRP A 276 -26.33 -14.93 8.15
CA TRP A 276 -27.67 -14.69 7.60
C TRP A 276 -27.67 -14.71 6.07
N LEU A 277 -26.74 -13.98 5.43
CA LEU A 277 -26.61 -13.97 3.97
C LEU A 277 -26.37 -15.38 3.42
N ALA A 278 -25.48 -16.15 4.06
CA ALA A 278 -25.21 -17.52 3.67
C ALA A 278 -26.46 -18.42 3.74
N VAL A 279 -27.23 -18.33 4.84
CA VAL A 279 -28.48 -19.09 5.01
C VAL A 279 -29.53 -18.69 3.96
N ASN A 280 -29.55 -17.43 3.53
CA ASN A 280 -30.44 -16.92 2.50
C ASN A 280 -29.90 -17.10 1.06
N GLY A 281 -28.84 -17.90 0.88
CA GLY A 281 -28.33 -18.27 -0.45
C GLY A 281 -27.30 -17.31 -1.05
N TYR A 282 -26.93 -16.25 -0.35
CA TYR A 282 -25.91 -15.30 -0.81
C TYR A 282 -24.51 -15.76 -0.42
N ALA A 283 -23.59 -15.71 -1.38
CA ALA A 283 -22.16 -15.80 -1.14
C ALA A 283 -21.54 -14.43 -0.78
N ILE A 284 -20.65 -14.40 0.21
CA ILE A 284 -20.01 -13.16 0.71
C ILE A 284 -18.53 -13.36 1.02
N THR A 285 -17.73 -12.31 0.82
CA THR A 285 -16.33 -12.26 1.27
C THR A 285 -16.18 -11.25 2.40
N LEU A 286 -15.53 -11.67 3.49
CA LEU A 286 -15.12 -10.82 4.61
C LEU A 286 -13.62 -10.58 4.54
N VAL A 287 -13.20 -9.32 4.66
CA VAL A 287 -11.81 -8.88 4.58
C VAL A 287 -11.42 -8.21 5.90
N LEU A 288 -10.56 -8.89 6.66
CA LEU A 288 -10.19 -8.53 8.03
C LEU A 288 -8.72 -8.07 8.15
N PRO A 289 -8.33 -7.30 9.16
CA PRO A 289 -6.98 -6.74 9.24
C PRO A 289 -5.89 -7.81 9.45
N THR A 290 -6.17 -8.84 10.28
CA THR A 290 -5.16 -9.81 10.71
C THR A 290 -5.54 -11.27 10.41
N VAL A 291 -4.54 -12.14 10.49
CA VAL A 291 -4.72 -13.59 10.32
C VAL A 291 -5.51 -14.17 11.49
N GLU A 292 -5.23 -13.70 12.70
CA GLU A 292 -5.93 -14.07 13.92
C GLU A 292 -7.41 -13.69 13.83
N ALA A 293 -7.74 -12.47 13.37
CA ALA A 293 -9.12 -12.06 13.13
C ALA A 293 -9.79 -12.92 12.05
N THR A 294 -9.06 -13.25 10.97
CA THR A 294 -9.53 -14.15 9.90
C THR A 294 -9.95 -15.52 10.44
N LEU A 295 -9.09 -16.15 11.27
CA LEU A 295 -9.37 -17.47 11.83
C LEU A 295 -10.52 -17.42 12.85
N SER A 296 -10.53 -16.41 13.73
CA SER A 296 -11.57 -16.26 14.75
C SER A 296 -12.94 -16.07 14.10
N ALA A 297 -13.07 -15.16 13.13
CA ALA A 297 -14.34 -14.93 12.44
C ALA A 297 -14.78 -16.14 11.61
N ALA A 298 -13.84 -16.82 10.93
CA ALA A 298 -14.17 -18.02 10.17
C ALA A 298 -14.69 -19.15 11.07
N TRP A 299 -14.06 -19.36 12.23
CA TRP A 299 -14.52 -20.30 13.24
C TRP A 299 -15.89 -19.92 13.77
N GLU A 300 -16.07 -18.67 14.20
CA GLU A 300 -17.33 -18.20 14.78
C GLU A 300 -18.52 -18.35 13.83
N ILE A 301 -18.35 -17.98 12.55
CA ILE A 301 -19.40 -18.10 11.53
C ILE A 301 -19.67 -19.57 11.20
N LYS A 302 -18.63 -20.42 11.14
CA LYS A 302 -18.78 -21.86 10.93
C LYS A 302 -19.62 -22.48 12.05
N GLU A 303 -19.34 -22.13 13.30
CA GLU A 303 -20.10 -22.61 14.46
C GLU A 303 -21.54 -22.07 14.46
N ASP A 304 -21.77 -20.83 14.04
CA ASP A 304 -23.14 -20.29 13.90
C ASP A 304 -23.94 -21.08 12.84
N LEU A 305 -23.35 -21.35 11.67
CA LEU A 305 -23.99 -22.13 10.61
C LEU A 305 -24.29 -23.57 11.05
N SER A 306 -23.36 -24.18 11.78
CA SER A 306 -23.51 -25.52 12.37
C SER A 306 -24.65 -25.55 13.40
N ALA A 307 -24.69 -24.58 14.32
CA ALA A 307 -25.73 -24.47 15.35
C ALA A 307 -27.14 -24.27 14.75
N LEU A 308 -27.22 -23.61 13.60
CA LEU A 308 -28.46 -23.43 12.84
C LEU A 308 -28.83 -24.63 11.94
N GLY A 309 -28.00 -25.69 11.90
CA GLY A 309 -28.23 -26.86 11.05
C GLY A 309 -28.09 -26.58 9.54
N SER A 310 -27.34 -25.54 9.17
CA SER A 310 -27.14 -25.16 7.77
C SER A 310 -26.04 -26.00 7.11
N GLU A 311 -26.27 -26.44 5.86
CA GLU A 311 -25.25 -27.12 5.04
C GLU A 311 -24.23 -26.14 4.44
N LYS A 312 -24.46 -24.83 4.59
CA LYS A 312 -23.56 -23.79 4.08
C LYS A 312 -22.28 -23.75 4.90
N THR A 313 -21.16 -23.46 4.24
CA THR A 313 -19.84 -23.48 4.88
C THR A 313 -19.14 -22.13 4.82
N CYS A 314 -18.27 -21.91 5.81
CA CYS A 314 -17.36 -20.78 5.90
C CYS A 314 -15.91 -21.28 5.77
N ALA A 315 -15.10 -20.64 4.93
CA ALA A 315 -13.70 -21.01 4.70
C ALA A 315 -12.74 -19.83 4.92
N PRO A 316 -11.69 -19.97 5.74
CA PRO A 316 -10.61 -19.01 5.77
C PRO A 316 -9.75 -19.14 4.51
N LEU A 317 -9.29 -18.02 3.97
CA LEU A 317 -8.46 -17.96 2.77
C LEU A 317 -7.17 -17.17 3.05
N MET A 318 -6.05 -17.88 2.99
CA MET A 318 -4.72 -17.32 3.21
C MET A 318 -3.73 -17.75 2.12
N SER A 319 -2.56 -17.10 2.11
CA SER A 319 -1.46 -17.50 1.23
C SER A 319 -0.91 -18.88 1.63
N PRO A 320 -0.92 -19.88 0.72
CA PRO A 320 -0.39 -21.22 0.99
C PRO A 320 1.10 -21.24 1.35
N SER A 321 1.84 -20.20 0.94
CA SER A 321 3.28 -20.09 1.20
C SER A 321 3.63 -19.71 2.63
N ARG A 322 2.68 -19.19 3.43
CA ARG A 322 2.93 -18.75 4.81
C ARG A 322 2.19 -19.57 5.86
N LEU A 323 1.48 -20.64 5.46
CA LEU A 323 0.69 -21.46 6.38
C LEU A 323 1.54 -22.10 7.47
N HIS A 324 2.67 -22.73 7.11
CA HIS A 324 3.56 -23.39 8.07
C HIS A 324 4.14 -22.41 9.10
N ASP A 325 4.63 -21.25 8.65
CA ASP A 325 5.17 -20.23 9.56
C ASP A 325 4.11 -19.76 10.56
N ARG A 326 2.85 -19.67 10.13
CA ARG A 326 1.71 -19.30 10.99
C ARG A 326 1.36 -20.42 11.97
N ALA A 327 1.38 -21.67 11.52
CA ALA A 327 1.20 -22.83 12.40
C ALA A 327 2.26 -22.86 13.50
N MET A 328 3.54 -22.67 13.15
CA MET A 328 4.63 -22.64 14.13
C MET A 328 4.49 -21.48 15.14
N LYS A 329 4.01 -20.32 14.69
CA LYS A 329 3.67 -19.21 15.59
C LYS A 329 2.55 -19.56 16.55
N LEU A 330 1.49 -20.20 16.07
CA LEU A 330 0.38 -20.65 16.93
C LEU A 330 0.87 -21.68 17.97
N VAL A 331 1.63 -22.69 17.54
CA VAL A 331 2.17 -23.75 18.42
C VAL A 331 3.06 -23.16 19.51
N SER A 332 3.89 -22.16 19.19
CA SER A 332 4.76 -21.52 20.18
C SER A 332 4.02 -20.81 21.33
N ARG A 333 2.70 -20.59 21.21
CA ARG A 333 1.85 -19.95 22.22
C ARG A 333 1.06 -20.94 23.07
N ILE A 334 1.01 -22.22 22.68
CA ILE A 334 0.25 -23.23 23.41
C ILE A 334 1.05 -23.64 24.65
N GLU A 335 0.49 -23.34 25.83
CA GLU A 335 1.03 -23.82 27.11
C GLU A 335 0.49 -25.24 27.39
N GLY A 336 1.38 -26.18 27.74
CA GLY A 336 1.00 -27.57 28.03
C GLY A 336 0.93 -28.49 26.79
N PRO A 337 0.45 -29.73 26.95
CA PRO A 337 0.34 -30.68 25.84
C PRO A 337 -0.72 -30.25 24.81
N LEU A 338 -0.51 -30.63 23.55
CA LEU A 338 -1.51 -30.44 22.48
C LEU A 338 -2.80 -31.24 22.74
N ILE A 339 -2.68 -32.35 23.49
CA ILE A 339 -3.82 -33.18 23.90
C ILE A 339 -4.55 -32.44 25.02
N GLY A 340 -5.83 -32.12 24.80
CA GLY A 340 -6.67 -31.39 25.75
C GLY A 340 -6.79 -29.89 25.51
N GLN A 341 -6.21 -29.36 24.42
CA GLN A 341 -6.53 -28.01 23.95
C GLN A 341 -8.00 -27.92 23.51
N ASP A 342 -8.57 -26.73 23.55
CA ASP A 342 -9.96 -26.50 23.12
C ASP A 342 -10.13 -26.72 21.60
N ASP A 343 -11.38 -26.99 21.18
CA ASP A 343 -11.72 -27.33 19.80
C ASP A 343 -11.33 -26.24 18.79
N GLU A 344 -11.39 -24.97 19.19
CA GLU A 344 -11.01 -23.86 18.33
C GLU A 344 -9.50 -23.84 18.09
N THR A 345 -8.70 -23.99 19.15
CA THR A 345 -7.23 -24.07 19.05
C THR A 345 -6.81 -25.25 18.17
N LEU A 346 -7.43 -26.42 18.35
CA LEU A 346 -7.16 -27.60 17.52
C LEU A 346 -7.56 -27.37 16.05
N TRP A 347 -8.74 -26.77 15.80
CA TRP A 347 -9.18 -26.43 14.44
C TRP A 347 -8.25 -25.42 13.76
N ARG A 348 -7.78 -24.39 14.48
CA ARG A 348 -6.83 -23.41 13.96
C ARG A 348 -5.50 -24.08 13.59
N LEU A 349 -5.01 -24.99 14.42
CA LEU A 349 -3.79 -25.74 14.16
C LEU A 349 -3.94 -26.61 12.92
N ASP A 350 -5.02 -27.38 12.82
CA ASP A 350 -5.32 -28.23 11.66
C ASP A 350 -5.40 -27.39 10.38
N THR A 351 -6.12 -26.27 10.42
CA THR A 351 -6.30 -25.33 9.30
C THR A 351 -5.01 -24.70 8.79
N LEU A 352 -4.00 -24.50 9.66
CA LEU A 352 -2.71 -23.89 9.31
C LEU A 352 -1.64 -24.93 9.00
N SER A 353 -1.77 -26.15 9.51
CA SER A 353 -0.79 -27.22 9.35
C SER A 353 -1.01 -27.98 8.03
N TYR A 354 0.05 -28.56 7.49
CA TYR A 354 -0.08 -29.47 6.35
C TYR A 354 1.12 -30.42 6.25
N GLY A 355 0.87 -31.62 5.72
CA GLY A 355 1.91 -32.53 5.24
C GLY A 355 2.20 -32.32 3.75
N CYS A 356 3.45 -32.55 3.32
CA CYS A 356 3.85 -32.39 1.92
C CYS A 356 4.38 -33.71 1.32
N ALA A 357 3.54 -34.39 0.54
CA ALA A 357 3.93 -35.60 -0.19
C ALA A 357 5.06 -35.34 -1.21
N LEU A 358 5.04 -34.16 -1.87
CA LEU A 358 6.08 -33.78 -2.82
C LEU A 358 7.46 -33.71 -2.15
N LYS A 359 7.53 -33.24 -0.90
CA LYS A 359 8.79 -33.19 -0.14
C LYS A 359 9.37 -34.59 0.04
N HIS A 360 8.54 -35.57 0.38
CA HIS A 360 8.97 -36.97 0.51
C HIS A 360 9.36 -37.60 -0.84
N ALA A 361 8.68 -37.21 -1.91
CA ALA A 361 8.98 -37.66 -3.27
C ALA A 361 10.20 -36.96 -3.91
N THR A 362 10.82 -35.98 -3.23
CA THR A 362 11.91 -35.17 -3.79
C THR A 362 13.25 -35.47 -3.13
N THR A 363 14.21 -35.94 -3.92
CA THR A 363 15.63 -35.95 -3.54
C THR A 363 16.23 -34.61 -3.94
N SER A 364 16.77 -33.84 -2.99
CA SER A 364 17.31 -32.49 -3.24
C SER A 364 18.61 -32.26 -2.49
N THR A 365 19.43 -31.30 -2.94
CA THR A 365 20.69 -30.91 -2.28
C THR A 365 20.45 -30.48 -0.82
N HIS A 366 19.37 -29.72 -0.59
CA HIS A 366 18.84 -29.41 0.73
C HIS A 366 17.31 -29.46 0.72
N PRO A 367 16.66 -29.76 1.86
CA PRO A 367 15.21 -29.71 1.94
C PRO A 367 14.66 -28.32 1.61
N TYR A 368 13.69 -28.26 0.71
CA TYR A 368 12.93 -27.04 0.43
C TYR A 368 12.31 -26.50 1.74
N PRO A 369 12.45 -25.19 2.04
CA PRO A 369 11.74 -24.58 3.15
C PRO A 369 10.22 -24.79 2.99
N PRO A 370 9.49 -25.05 4.09
CA PRO A 370 8.03 -25.09 4.06
C PRO A 370 7.45 -23.84 3.38
N GLY A 371 6.42 -24.02 2.56
CA GLY A 371 5.79 -22.95 1.78
C GLY A 371 6.45 -22.69 0.43
N SER A 372 7.72 -23.07 0.28
CA SER A 372 8.56 -22.87 -0.91
C SER A 372 8.71 -24.13 -1.78
N GLU A 373 7.90 -25.15 -1.54
CA GLU A 373 7.92 -26.40 -2.31
C GLU A 373 7.55 -26.16 -3.78
N SER A 374 8.08 -26.99 -4.68
CA SER A 374 7.97 -26.84 -6.14
C SER A 374 6.57 -27.22 -6.70
N CYS A 375 5.50 -26.73 -6.07
CA CYS A 375 4.13 -27.16 -6.39
C CYS A 375 3.65 -26.71 -7.77
N ARG A 376 4.16 -25.57 -8.26
CA ARG A 376 3.64 -24.90 -9.45
C ARG A 376 4.51 -25.09 -10.69
N TYR A 377 5.66 -25.75 -10.51
CA TYR A 377 6.63 -25.97 -11.55
C TYR A 377 7.37 -27.27 -11.28
N LEU A 378 7.21 -28.22 -12.19
CA LEU A 378 7.99 -29.43 -12.31
C LEU A 378 8.44 -29.50 -13.76
N GLY A 379 9.74 -29.39 -13.98
CA GLY A 379 10.35 -29.48 -15.29
C GLY A 379 10.56 -30.94 -15.68
N PRO A 380 10.31 -31.34 -16.92
CA PRO A 380 10.64 -32.68 -17.39
C PRO A 380 12.16 -32.85 -17.49
N ILE A 381 12.63 -34.09 -17.53
CA ILE A 381 14.02 -34.39 -17.88
C ILE A 381 14.18 -34.21 -19.40
N PRO A 382 15.23 -33.52 -19.89
CA PRO A 382 15.52 -33.42 -21.32
C PRO A 382 15.54 -34.81 -22.00
N PRO A 383 15.01 -34.96 -23.24
CA PRO A 383 14.60 -33.90 -24.17
C PRO A 383 13.12 -33.48 -24.08
N MET A 384 12.36 -33.99 -23.10
CA MET A 384 10.95 -33.61 -22.93
C MET A 384 10.84 -32.11 -22.60
N THR A 385 9.76 -31.47 -23.06
CA THR A 385 9.52 -30.02 -22.89
C THR A 385 8.17 -29.76 -22.22
N GLY A 386 7.99 -28.55 -21.65
CA GLY A 386 6.79 -28.14 -20.93
C GLY A 386 6.99 -28.07 -19.42
N SER A 387 6.00 -27.55 -18.68
CA SER A 387 6.04 -27.50 -17.21
C SER A 387 4.78 -28.12 -16.65
N ARG A 388 4.92 -28.84 -15.54
CA ARG A 388 3.81 -29.47 -14.83
C ARG A 388 3.64 -28.88 -13.44
N SER A 389 2.46 -29.05 -12.85
CA SER A 389 2.23 -28.82 -11.42
C SER A 389 2.43 -30.10 -10.62
N CYS A 390 2.53 -29.97 -9.30
CA CYS A 390 2.53 -31.09 -8.37
C CYS A 390 1.23 -31.90 -8.49
N SER A 391 1.35 -33.22 -8.58
CA SER A 391 0.20 -34.13 -8.74
C SER A 391 -0.74 -34.12 -7.54
N TRP A 392 -0.23 -33.85 -6.34
CA TRP A 392 -1.03 -33.76 -5.10
C TRP A 392 -1.62 -32.38 -4.85
N MET A 393 -1.43 -31.41 -5.74
CA MET A 393 -1.87 -30.02 -5.52
C MET A 393 -3.39 -29.91 -5.28
N GLN A 394 -4.19 -30.80 -5.89
CA GLN A 394 -5.65 -30.84 -5.74
C GLN A 394 -6.13 -31.59 -4.50
N THR A 395 -5.26 -32.27 -3.76
CA THR A 395 -5.66 -33.11 -2.61
C THR A 395 -4.84 -32.84 -1.34
N CYS A 396 -3.71 -32.13 -1.42
CA CYS A 396 -2.85 -31.89 -0.26
C CYS A 396 -3.37 -30.75 0.64
N GLY A 397 -3.08 -30.85 1.94
CA GLY A 397 -3.53 -29.86 2.94
C GLY A 397 -3.06 -28.42 2.67
N LYS A 398 -1.90 -28.23 2.01
CA LYS A 398 -1.36 -26.90 1.69
C LYS A 398 -2.34 -26.00 0.92
N TYR A 399 -3.17 -26.59 0.05
CA TYR A 399 -4.13 -25.85 -0.78
C TYR A 399 -5.59 -26.11 -0.38
N GLU A 400 -5.83 -26.73 0.77
CA GLU A 400 -7.19 -27.06 1.22
C GLU A 400 -8.06 -25.81 1.37
N GLN A 401 -7.55 -24.76 2.01
CA GLN A 401 -8.24 -23.47 2.13
C GLN A 401 -8.71 -22.89 0.79
N GLN A 402 -7.90 -23.00 -0.27
CA GLN A 402 -8.27 -22.51 -1.59
C GLN A 402 -9.39 -23.34 -2.22
N ARG A 403 -9.36 -24.67 -2.04
CA ARG A 403 -10.43 -25.57 -2.51
C ARG A 403 -11.74 -25.36 -1.75
N GLN A 404 -11.66 -25.22 -0.44
CA GLN A 404 -12.82 -24.93 0.42
C GLN A 404 -13.42 -23.57 0.08
N ALA A 405 -12.60 -22.54 -0.14
CA ALA A 405 -13.08 -21.23 -0.57
C ALA A 405 -13.86 -21.30 -1.89
N CYS A 406 -13.47 -22.17 -2.83
CA CYS A 406 -14.21 -22.40 -4.08
C CYS A 406 -15.57 -23.10 -3.89
N LYS A 407 -15.93 -23.55 -2.68
CA LYS A 407 -17.23 -24.17 -2.37
C LYS A 407 -18.01 -23.44 -1.27
N ALA A 408 -17.32 -22.66 -0.44
CA ALA A 408 -17.91 -21.95 0.69
C ALA A 408 -18.91 -20.86 0.25
N ALA A 409 -19.91 -20.62 1.11
CA ALA A 409 -20.81 -19.48 1.02
C ALA A 409 -20.16 -18.23 1.62
N VAL A 410 -19.38 -18.39 2.69
CA VAL A 410 -18.62 -17.31 3.32
C VAL A 410 -17.13 -17.56 3.13
N VAL A 411 -16.41 -16.59 2.57
CA VAL A 411 -14.95 -16.60 2.49
C VAL A 411 -14.40 -15.51 3.40
N VAL A 412 -13.49 -15.86 4.31
CA VAL A 412 -12.85 -14.89 5.21
C VAL A 412 -11.38 -14.78 4.85
N THR A 413 -10.90 -13.58 4.54
CA THR A 413 -9.48 -13.34 4.21
C THR A 413 -8.96 -12.10 4.91
N ASN A 414 -7.65 -11.88 4.86
CA ASN A 414 -7.04 -10.66 5.41
C ASN A 414 -6.71 -9.63 4.34
N HIS A 415 -6.57 -8.35 4.73
CA HIS A 415 -6.27 -7.20 3.85
C HIS A 415 -5.13 -7.50 2.87
N HIS A 416 -3.99 -7.99 3.37
CA HIS A 416 -2.81 -8.24 2.55
C HIS A 416 -3.01 -9.39 1.55
N ASN A 417 -3.74 -10.45 1.93
CA ASN A 417 -4.05 -11.54 1.02
C ASN A 417 -5.11 -11.14 0.00
N PHE A 418 -6.06 -10.26 0.33
CA PHE A 418 -7.02 -9.71 -0.62
C PHE A 418 -6.31 -8.94 -1.74
N MET A 419 -5.42 -8.02 -1.38
CA MET A 419 -4.73 -7.15 -2.33
C MET A 419 -3.67 -7.87 -3.18
N ALA A 420 -2.86 -8.74 -2.57
CA ALA A 420 -1.67 -9.32 -3.22
C ALA A 420 -1.73 -10.85 -3.40
N GLY A 421 -2.71 -11.53 -2.79
CA GLY A 421 -2.82 -12.98 -2.82
C GLY A 421 -3.29 -13.54 -4.16
N ARG A 422 -3.03 -14.82 -4.39
CA ARG A 422 -3.45 -15.55 -5.61
C ARG A 422 -3.97 -16.96 -5.30
N ILE A 423 -4.92 -17.41 -6.12
CA ILE A 423 -5.42 -18.78 -6.18
C ILE A 423 -4.51 -19.60 -7.11
N HIS A 424 -3.83 -20.59 -6.55
CA HIS A 424 -2.76 -21.33 -7.22
C HIS A 424 -3.23 -22.66 -7.82
N ILE A 425 -4.28 -23.27 -7.27
CA ILE A 425 -4.77 -24.60 -7.67
C ILE A 425 -5.26 -24.69 -9.12
N GLY A 426 -5.44 -23.56 -9.81
CA GLY A 426 -6.16 -23.54 -11.09
C GLY A 426 -7.66 -23.74 -10.85
N VAL A 427 -8.47 -23.12 -11.68
CA VAL A 427 -9.93 -23.14 -11.57
C VAL A 427 -10.55 -23.21 -12.97
N VAL A 428 -11.77 -23.73 -13.06
CA VAL A 428 -12.62 -23.51 -14.23
C VAL A 428 -13.40 -22.23 -13.99
N LEU A 429 -12.98 -21.14 -14.63
CA LEU A 429 -13.59 -19.83 -14.51
C LEU A 429 -14.56 -19.60 -15.67
N ASP A 430 -15.86 -19.53 -15.38
CA ASP A 430 -16.93 -19.34 -16.39
C ASP A 430 -16.77 -20.30 -17.59
N GLY A 431 -16.52 -21.59 -17.29
CA GLY A 431 -16.29 -22.65 -18.28
C GLY A 431 -14.89 -22.69 -18.92
N ARG A 432 -13.96 -21.81 -18.53
CA ARG A 432 -12.58 -21.76 -19.07
C ARG A 432 -11.52 -22.05 -18.01
N LYS A 433 -10.60 -22.96 -18.31
CA LYS A 433 -9.46 -23.29 -17.43
C LYS A 433 -8.55 -22.07 -17.25
N ALA A 434 -8.40 -21.60 -16.01
CA ALA A 434 -7.60 -20.44 -15.64
C ALA A 434 -6.67 -20.78 -14.46
N GLY A 435 -5.47 -20.20 -14.46
CA GLY A 435 -4.52 -20.25 -13.34
C GLY A 435 -4.20 -18.85 -12.83
N ASP A 436 -3.71 -18.77 -11.59
CA ASP A 436 -3.24 -17.53 -10.97
C ASP A 436 -4.28 -16.40 -10.83
N LEU A 437 -5.53 -16.76 -10.51
CA LEU A 437 -6.56 -15.77 -10.18
C LEU A 437 -6.12 -14.94 -8.96
N SER A 438 -6.23 -13.61 -8.99
CA SER A 438 -5.99 -12.81 -7.77
C SER A 438 -7.11 -13.07 -6.76
N VAL A 439 -6.82 -12.92 -5.47
CA VAL A 439 -7.84 -13.12 -4.42
C VAL A 439 -8.94 -12.06 -4.52
N ALA A 440 -8.60 -10.80 -4.81
CA ALA A 440 -9.60 -9.77 -5.09
C ALA A 440 -10.51 -10.15 -6.26
N GLU A 441 -9.96 -10.63 -7.39
CA GLU A 441 -10.79 -11.06 -8.51
C GLU A 441 -11.68 -12.25 -8.14
N PHE A 442 -11.13 -13.24 -7.43
CA PHE A 442 -11.89 -14.38 -6.93
C PHE A 442 -13.07 -13.92 -6.05
N ALA A 443 -12.82 -13.00 -5.11
CA ALA A 443 -13.83 -12.47 -4.21
C ALA A 443 -14.95 -11.76 -4.99
N PHE A 444 -14.61 -10.85 -5.91
CA PHE A 444 -15.61 -10.11 -6.69
C PHE A 444 -16.43 -10.99 -7.64
N ARG A 445 -15.83 -12.04 -8.21
CA ARG A 445 -16.59 -12.97 -9.07
C ARG A 445 -17.57 -13.81 -8.27
N ARG A 446 -17.11 -14.36 -7.13
CA ARG A 446 -17.85 -15.35 -6.35
C ARG A 446 -18.85 -14.76 -5.36
N SER A 447 -18.69 -13.50 -4.96
CA SER A 447 -19.47 -12.91 -3.87
C SER A 447 -20.50 -11.93 -4.40
N HIS A 448 -21.68 -11.90 -3.77
CA HIS A 448 -22.68 -10.86 -4.01
C HIS A 448 -22.25 -9.55 -3.35
N ALA A 449 -21.53 -9.61 -2.21
CA ALA A 449 -20.97 -8.43 -1.54
C ALA A 449 -19.59 -8.73 -0.94
N VAL A 450 -18.83 -7.66 -0.65
CA VAL A 450 -17.56 -7.72 0.09
C VAL A 450 -17.61 -6.76 1.27
N LEU A 451 -17.36 -7.25 2.49
CA LEU A 451 -17.29 -6.40 3.69
C LEU A 451 -15.84 -6.30 4.15
N ILE A 452 -15.38 -5.09 4.42
CA ILE A 452 -14.00 -4.80 4.81
C ILE A 452 -14.01 -4.16 6.19
N ASP A 453 -13.51 -4.86 7.19
CA ASP A 453 -13.32 -4.31 8.53
C ASP A 453 -12.00 -3.56 8.64
N GLU A 454 -11.96 -2.53 9.51
CA GLU A 454 -10.86 -1.55 9.63
C GLU A 454 -10.43 -0.99 8.25
N VAL A 455 -11.38 -0.44 7.48
CA VAL A 455 -11.15 0.00 6.08
C VAL A 455 -10.12 1.13 5.93
N ASP A 456 -9.95 1.96 6.96
CA ASP A 456 -8.89 2.96 7.05
C ASP A 456 -7.49 2.30 7.12
N GLN A 457 -7.38 1.16 7.83
CA GLN A 457 -6.16 0.36 7.83
C GLN A 457 -5.97 -0.34 6.48
N PHE A 458 -7.06 -0.80 5.86
CA PHE A 458 -7.00 -1.35 4.50
C PHE A 458 -6.41 -0.33 3.53
N GLN A 459 -6.87 0.93 3.55
CA GLN A 459 -6.28 1.98 2.72
C GLN A 459 -4.80 2.22 3.05
N SER A 460 -4.45 2.27 4.34
CA SER A 460 -3.06 2.43 4.78
C SER A 460 -2.14 1.33 4.24
N VAL A 461 -2.62 0.08 4.20
CA VAL A 461 -1.89 -1.05 3.59
C VAL A 461 -1.78 -0.88 2.08
N ALA A 462 -2.80 -0.36 1.40
CA ALA A 462 -2.72 -0.04 -0.02
C ALA A 462 -1.68 1.05 -0.31
N VAL A 463 -1.62 2.10 0.52
CA VAL A 463 -0.61 3.17 0.45
C VAL A 463 0.80 2.58 0.60
N ASP A 464 1.02 1.75 1.62
CA ASP A 464 2.32 1.10 1.85
C ASP A 464 2.77 0.28 0.64
N MET A 465 1.84 -0.46 0.01
CA MET A 465 2.15 -1.26 -1.17
C MET A 465 2.37 -0.42 -2.44
N CYS A 466 1.89 0.83 -2.48
CA CYS A 466 2.10 1.79 -3.57
C CYS A 466 3.43 2.57 -3.47
N SER A 467 4.14 2.38 -2.35
CA SER A 467 5.48 2.91 -2.13
C SER A 467 6.51 1.79 -2.00
N SER A 468 7.73 2.00 -2.49
CA SER A 468 8.79 1.01 -2.30
C SER A 468 10.15 1.64 -2.08
N ASP A 469 10.94 1.01 -1.19
CA ASP A 469 12.29 1.45 -0.84
C ASP A 469 13.34 0.40 -1.22
N LEU A 470 14.30 0.86 -2.01
CA LEU A 470 15.44 0.09 -2.49
C LEU A 470 16.73 0.78 -2.06
N ILE A 471 17.47 0.14 -1.16
CA ILE A 471 18.84 0.55 -0.85
C ILE A 471 19.68 0.24 -2.09
N LEU A 472 20.23 1.28 -2.70
CA LEU A 472 21.07 1.15 -3.89
C LEU A 472 22.51 0.87 -3.48
N ASP A 473 23.00 1.57 -2.44
CA ASP A 473 24.34 1.37 -1.89
C ASP A 473 24.41 1.73 -0.39
N SER A 474 25.32 1.10 0.37
CA SER A 474 25.46 1.33 1.83
C SER A 474 26.86 0.99 2.34
N ARG A 475 27.45 1.87 3.15
CA ARG A 475 28.75 1.66 3.84
C ARG A 475 28.60 0.82 5.11
N GLN A 476 27.42 0.85 5.74
CA GLN A 476 27.13 0.09 6.95
C GLN A 476 26.74 -1.38 6.65
N ARG A 477 25.95 -1.59 5.59
CA ARG A 477 25.36 -2.90 5.30
C ARG A 477 26.22 -3.70 4.33
N LYS A 478 26.50 -4.95 4.69
CA LYS A 478 27.22 -5.88 3.81
C LYS A 478 26.36 -6.39 2.65
N SER A 479 25.08 -6.69 2.91
CA SER A 479 24.12 -7.16 1.89
C SER A 479 23.31 -5.97 1.37
N VAL A 480 23.45 -5.71 0.07
CA VAL A 480 22.79 -4.65 -0.68
C VAL A 480 22.19 -5.27 -1.95
N PRO A 481 20.91 -5.04 -2.29
CA PRO A 481 20.23 -5.76 -3.37
C PRO A 481 20.95 -5.77 -4.72
N LEU A 482 21.53 -4.64 -5.15
CA LEU A 482 22.26 -4.57 -6.43
C LEU A 482 23.59 -5.34 -6.39
N ARG A 483 24.31 -5.33 -5.26
CA ARG A 483 25.53 -6.12 -5.08
C ARG A 483 25.22 -7.61 -5.02
N ASP A 484 24.23 -7.99 -4.22
CA ASP A 484 23.77 -9.37 -4.09
C ASP A 484 23.33 -9.94 -5.45
N LEU A 485 22.72 -9.10 -6.31
CA LEU A 485 22.31 -9.49 -7.66
C LEU A 485 23.48 -9.63 -8.64
N ASP A 486 24.50 -8.79 -8.53
CA ASP A 486 25.72 -8.91 -9.34
C ASP A 486 26.55 -10.13 -8.93
N ASP A 487 26.66 -10.42 -7.64
CA ASP A 487 27.33 -11.64 -7.13
C ASP A 487 26.63 -12.92 -7.65
N ASP A 488 25.30 -12.88 -7.76
CA ASP A 488 24.47 -13.94 -8.33
C ASP A 488 24.66 -14.12 -9.85
N GLN A 489 25.47 -13.32 -10.54
CA GLN A 489 25.78 -13.56 -11.97
C GLN A 489 26.48 -14.88 -12.23
N ARG A 490 27.27 -15.37 -11.26
CA ARG A 490 28.05 -16.61 -11.39
C ARG A 490 27.18 -17.86 -11.54
N ILE A 491 25.91 -17.76 -11.17
CA ILE A 491 24.94 -18.85 -11.18
C ILE A 491 23.90 -18.73 -12.31
N MET A 492 23.98 -17.67 -13.14
CA MET A 492 23.08 -17.45 -14.28
C MET A 492 23.49 -18.25 -15.53
N SER A 493 22.50 -18.53 -16.39
CA SER A 493 22.78 -19.05 -17.74
C SER A 493 23.50 -17.99 -18.59
N SER A 494 24.31 -18.42 -19.57
CA SER A 494 25.03 -17.48 -20.45
C SER A 494 24.10 -16.53 -21.22
N GLU A 495 22.88 -16.97 -21.55
CA GLU A 495 21.86 -16.14 -22.21
C GLU A 495 21.32 -15.07 -21.25
N ALA A 496 20.96 -15.45 -20.03
CA ALA A 496 20.51 -14.52 -18.98
C ALA A 496 21.62 -13.52 -18.59
N ILE A 497 22.89 -13.94 -18.54
CA ILE A 497 24.02 -13.04 -18.28
C ILE A 497 24.10 -11.97 -19.37
N LYS A 498 24.07 -12.36 -20.65
CA LYS A 498 24.14 -11.40 -21.77
C LYS A 498 23.00 -10.37 -21.74
N GLU A 499 21.81 -10.79 -21.34
CA GLU A 499 20.63 -9.93 -21.32
C GLU A 499 20.57 -9.01 -20.08
N LEU A 500 21.00 -9.48 -18.90
CA LEU A 500 20.76 -8.80 -17.62
C LEU A 500 22.00 -8.06 -17.09
N CYS A 501 23.21 -8.61 -17.30
CA CYS A 501 24.46 -8.08 -16.73
C CYS A 501 24.71 -6.59 -17.08
N PRO A 502 24.55 -6.14 -18.35
CA PRO A 502 24.81 -4.74 -18.68
C PRO A 502 23.95 -3.76 -17.87
N THR A 503 22.68 -4.08 -17.65
CA THR A 503 21.76 -3.22 -16.89
C THR A 503 22.07 -3.22 -15.39
N ILE A 504 22.44 -4.39 -14.82
CA ILE A 504 22.78 -4.53 -13.40
C ILE A 504 24.08 -3.78 -13.08
N SER A 505 25.13 -4.01 -13.86
CA SER A 505 26.44 -3.40 -13.61
C SER A 505 26.39 -1.88 -13.80
N HIS A 506 25.59 -1.38 -14.75
CA HIS A 506 25.36 0.05 -14.93
C HIS A 506 24.63 0.67 -13.73
N ALA A 507 23.55 0.04 -13.26
CA ALA A 507 22.83 0.51 -12.06
C ALA A 507 23.73 0.59 -10.83
N ARG A 508 24.59 -0.43 -10.64
CA ARG A 508 25.53 -0.48 -9.52
C ARG A 508 26.59 0.61 -9.63
N TYR A 509 27.21 0.76 -10.81
CA TYR A 509 28.19 1.82 -11.05
C TYR A 509 27.63 3.20 -10.69
N LEU A 510 26.45 3.54 -11.22
CA LEU A 510 25.81 4.82 -10.95
C LEU A 510 25.53 5.03 -9.46
N ALA A 511 25.08 4.00 -8.74
CA ALA A 511 24.76 4.08 -7.32
C ALA A 511 26.00 4.21 -6.43
N GLU A 512 27.01 3.35 -6.63
CA GLU A 512 28.24 3.31 -5.85
C GLU A 512 29.06 4.59 -6.07
N PHE A 513 29.17 5.04 -7.32
CA PHE A 513 29.92 6.24 -7.66
C PHE A 513 29.23 7.50 -7.11
N LEU A 514 27.90 7.60 -7.23
CA LEU A 514 27.16 8.72 -6.64
C LEU A 514 27.35 8.76 -5.12
N LEU A 515 27.21 7.64 -4.41
CA LEU A 515 27.42 7.62 -2.96
C LEU A 515 28.88 7.98 -2.61
N ALA A 516 29.86 7.47 -3.36
CA ALA A 516 31.27 7.80 -3.16
C ALA A 516 31.54 9.32 -3.33
N ALA A 517 31.08 9.91 -4.42
CA ALA A 517 31.25 11.34 -4.70
C ALA A 517 30.56 12.24 -3.66
N LEU A 518 29.46 11.78 -3.05
CA LEU A 518 28.81 12.47 -1.93
C LEU A 518 29.60 12.30 -0.61
N CYS A 519 30.19 11.12 -0.37
CA CYS A 519 31.05 10.88 0.80
C CYS A 519 32.35 11.69 0.74
N THR A 520 32.89 11.95 -0.45
CA THR A 520 34.13 12.72 -0.67
C THR A 520 33.89 14.23 -0.85
N ASP A 521 32.65 14.71 -0.70
CA ASP A 521 32.26 16.11 -0.91
C ASP A 521 32.55 16.64 -2.33
N GLU A 522 32.70 15.73 -3.30
CA GLU A 522 32.87 16.08 -4.71
C GLU A 522 31.54 16.51 -5.32
N LEU A 523 30.44 15.85 -4.97
CA LEU A 523 29.07 16.20 -5.34
C LEU A 523 28.25 16.55 -4.11
N HIS A 524 27.22 17.36 -4.32
CA HIS A 524 26.27 17.74 -3.28
C HIS A 524 24.84 17.64 -3.77
N LEU A 525 23.99 17.03 -2.95
CA LEU A 525 22.54 17.07 -3.12
C LEU A 525 21.93 18.29 -2.39
N ARG A 526 22.60 19.45 -2.41
CA ARG A 526 22.24 20.63 -1.58
C ARG A 526 20.89 21.27 -1.98
N TYR A 527 20.26 21.91 -1.00
CA TYR A 527 19.16 22.86 -1.21
C TYR A 527 19.74 24.28 -1.16
N TYR A 528 20.12 24.85 -2.30
CA TYR A 528 20.59 26.24 -2.36
C TYR A 528 19.39 27.20 -2.20
N GLU A 529 19.31 27.91 -1.07
CA GLU A 529 18.41 29.06 -0.90
C GLU A 529 19.20 30.36 -1.06
N GLY A 530 19.22 30.90 -2.28
CA GLY A 530 19.64 32.28 -2.53
C GLY A 530 21.12 32.60 -2.28
N ARG A 531 21.43 33.90 -2.32
CA ARG A 531 22.78 34.50 -2.38
C ARG A 531 23.53 34.56 -1.05
N ASP A 532 22.98 34.06 0.04
CA ASP A 532 23.64 34.09 1.35
C ASP A 532 24.40 32.79 1.61
N GLU A 533 25.57 32.90 2.28
CA GLU A 533 26.34 31.74 2.75
C GLU A 533 25.43 30.87 3.63
N ALA A 534 25.03 29.72 3.08
CA ALA A 534 24.20 28.75 3.77
C ALA A 534 24.86 28.38 5.11
N LYS A 535 24.18 28.69 6.22
CA LYS A 535 24.62 28.23 7.55
C LYS A 535 24.56 26.71 7.56
N ASP A 536 25.75 26.10 7.52
CA ASP A 536 25.96 24.66 7.69
C ASP A 536 25.35 24.22 9.02
N THR A 537 24.14 23.69 8.97
CA THR A 537 23.56 23.00 10.12
C THR A 537 23.90 21.54 9.95
N HIS A 538 25.05 21.12 10.49
CA HIS A 538 25.48 19.72 10.54
C HIS A 538 24.28 18.82 10.94
N GLY A 539 24.00 17.80 10.12
CA GLY A 539 22.88 16.87 10.31
C GLY A 539 21.59 17.18 9.53
N SER A 540 21.45 18.35 8.89
CA SER A 540 20.26 18.69 8.07
C SER A 540 20.35 18.26 6.60
N ASN A 541 21.57 17.97 6.11
CA ASN A 541 21.87 17.78 4.68
C ASN A 541 21.63 16.37 4.12
N SER A 542 21.05 15.42 4.88
CA SER A 542 21.04 13.99 4.51
C SER A 542 19.72 13.25 4.82
N SER A 543 18.56 13.89 4.61
CA SER A 543 17.28 13.19 4.85
C SER A 543 16.14 13.53 3.88
N MET A 544 16.35 14.46 2.95
CA MET A 544 15.33 14.88 1.99
C MET A 544 15.34 14.03 0.71
N TRP A 545 14.24 14.10 -0.04
CA TRP A 545 14.06 13.39 -1.30
C TRP A 545 14.56 14.23 -2.47
N HIS A 546 15.40 13.66 -3.32
CA HIS A 546 15.97 14.31 -4.50
C HIS A 546 15.40 13.69 -5.78
N LEU A 547 14.81 14.52 -6.65
CA LEU A 547 14.31 14.11 -7.96
C LEU A 547 15.22 14.63 -9.06
N SER A 548 15.35 13.87 -10.15
CA SER A 548 16.14 14.27 -11.33
C SER A 548 15.74 15.66 -11.86
N GLY A 549 14.45 15.98 -11.89
CA GLY A 549 13.93 17.28 -12.37
C GLY A 549 13.67 18.35 -11.31
N SER A 550 14.09 18.14 -10.05
CA SER A 550 13.70 19.02 -8.93
C SER A 550 14.19 20.47 -9.04
N ARG A 551 15.25 20.70 -9.82
CA ARG A 551 15.93 21.99 -9.98
C ARG A 551 15.89 22.55 -11.39
N ASP A 552 15.03 22.00 -12.24
CA ASP A 552 14.94 22.40 -13.64
C ASP A 552 14.69 23.91 -13.79
N ARG A 553 13.91 24.54 -12.90
CA ARG A 553 13.70 26.00 -12.91
C ARG A 553 14.97 26.80 -12.68
N ARG A 554 15.74 26.46 -11.63
CA ARG A 554 17.00 27.15 -11.32
C ARG A 554 17.99 26.97 -12.44
N LEU A 555 18.06 25.76 -12.98
CA LEU A 555 18.95 25.41 -14.08
C LEU A 555 18.54 26.10 -15.39
N ILE A 556 17.24 26.26 -15.68
CA ILE A 556 16.74 27.09 -16.79
C ILE A 556 17.10 28.56 -16.59
N THR A 557 16.94 29.09 -15.38
CA THR A 557 17.31 30.49 -15.07
C THR A 557 18.80 30.75 -15.27
N LEU A 558 19.64 29.75 -14.94
CA LEU A 558 21.10 29.84 -15.10
C LEU A 558 21.53 29.67 -16.56
N LEU A 559 20.94 28.72 -17.29
CA LEU A 559 21.38 28.38 -18.66
C LEU A 559 20.75 29.27 -19.74
N PHE A 560 19.59 29.87 -19.46
CA PHE A 560 18.84 30.71 -20.40
C PHE A 560 18.47 32.07 -19.75
N PRO A 561 19.46 32.87 -19.29
CA PRO A 561 19.20 34.11 -18.56
C PRO A 561 18.45 35.16 -19.39
N GLU A 562 18.56 35.11 -20.72
CA GLU A 562 17.86 35.99 -21.67
C GLU A 562 16.33 35.88 -21.67
N GLU A 563 15.76 34.80 -21.13
CA GLU A 563 14.31 34.54 -21.14
C GLU A 563 13.56 35.16 -19.93
N ASP A 564 14.29 35.82 -19.00
CA ASP A 564 13.78 36.54 -17.82
C ASP A 564 12.70 35.79 -17.00
N VAL A 565 12.89 34.48 -16.83
CA VAL A 565 11.95 33.60 -16.12
C VAL A 565 11.99 33.89 -14.61
N THR A 566 11.04 34.69 -14.13
CA THR A 566 10.88 34.99 -12.69
C THR A 566 10.27 33.83 -11.91
N ASP A 567 10.38 33.78 -10.58
CA ASP A 567 9.81 32.70 -9.73
C ASP A 567 8.28 32.54 -9.80
N VAL A 568 7.58 33.55 -10.30
CA VAL A 568 6.11 33.63 -10.29
C VAL A 568 5.49 33.13 -11.60
N GLN A 569 6.22 33.18 -12.72
CA GLN A 569 5.71 32.82 -14.05
C GLN A 569 5.69 31.30 -14.29
N GLU A 570 4.91 30.82 -15.25
CA GLU A 570 5.05 29.45 -15.74
C GLU A 570 6.22 29.38 -16.72
N ILE A 571 7.04 28.33 -16.62
CA ILE A 571 8.19 28.19 -17.52
C ILE A 571 7.68 27.75 -18.90
N PRO A 572 8.04 28.44 -20.00
CA PRO A 572 7.67 28.01 -21.35
C PRO A 572 8.07 26.55 -21.62
N ALA A 573 7.16 25.78 -22.23
CA ALA A 573 7.39 24.36 -22.54
C ALA A 573 8.66 24.13 -23.38
N GLU A 574 8.97 25.05 -24.29
CA GLU A 574 10.16 25.01 -25.15
C GLU A 574 11.48 24.99 -24.35
N LEU A 575 11.54 25.67 -23.19
CA LEU A 575 12.73 25.67 -22.34
C LEU A 575 12.91 24.34 -21.61
N PHE A 576 11.81 23.72 -21.19
CA PHE A 576 11.85 22.35 -20.66
C PHE A 576 12.30 21.36 -21.73
N ASP A 577 11.82 21.52 -22.96
CA ASP A 577 12.19 20.67 -24.09
C ASP A 577 13.68 20.79 -24.44
N LYS A 578 14.23 22.02 -24.48
CA LYS A 578 15.67 22.27 -24.63
C LYS A 578 16.48 21.62 -23.50
N LEU A 579 16.03 21.77 -22.26
CA LEU A 579 16.69 21.16 -21.10
C LEU A 579 16.62 19.62 -21.13
N ASN A 580 15.50 19.05 -21.56
CA ASN A 580 15.36 17.60 -21.69
C ASN A 580 16.25 17.04 -22.79
N ALA A 581 16.45 17.77 -23.90
CA ALA A 581 17.32 17.38 -24.99
C ALA A 581 18.82 17.29 -24.60
N LEU A 582 19.24 17.92 -23.49
CA LEU A 582 20.60 17.78 -22.93
C LEU A 582 20.91 16.39 -22.37
N HIS A 583 19.89 15.52 -22.21
CA HIS A 583 20.12 14.15 -21.77
C HIS A 583 20.89 13.36 -22.86
N PRO A 584 21.93 12.59 -22.50
CA PRO A 584 22.65 11.76 -23.46
C PRO A 584 21.76 10.74 -24.16
N VAL A 585 22.02 10.48 -25.44
CA VAL A 585 21.31 9.50 -26.27
C VAL A 585 22.09 8.18 -26.27
N HIS A 586 21.46 7.06 -25.91
CA HIS A 586 22.13 5.75 -25.84
C HIS A 586 22.00 4.96 -27.16
N PRO A 587 23.06 4.30 -27.65
CA PRO A 587 23.02 3.52 -28.90
C PRO A 587 22.11 2.28 -28.85
N GLU A 588 21.93 1.68 -27.66
CA GLU A 588 21.11 0.47 -27.48
C GLU A 588 19.62 0.75 -27.19
N SER A 589 19.23 2.02 -27.04
CA SER A 589 17.82 2.36 -27.01
C SER A 589 17.27 2.20 -28.43
N SER A 590 16.49 1.14 -28.67
CA SER A 590 15.39 1.33 -29.61
C SER A 590 14.59 2.54 -29.13
N GLU A 591 14.03 3.31 -30.05
CA GLU A 591 13.15 4.46 -29.72
C GLU A 591 11.98 4.08 -28.77
N ASP A 592 11.75 2.78 -28.58
CA ASP A 592 10.76 2.17 -27.69
C ASP A 592 11.18 2.04 -26.20
N ALA A 593 12.46 2.20 -25.83
CA ALA A 593 12.98 1.84 -24.49
C ALA A 593 13.32 3.02 -23.56
N LEU A 594 12.92 4.24 -23.92
CA LEU A 594 13.21 5.47 -23.16
C LEU A 594 11.97 5.96 -22.40
N PRO A 595 12.07 6.30 -21.09
CA PRO A 595 10.96 6.87 -20.34
C PRO A 595 10.47 8.21 -20.92
N LEU A 596 9.20 8.50 -20.62
CA LEU A 596 8.42 9.64 -21.10
C LEU A 596 9.09 11.02 -20.94
N GLY A 597 9.07 11.80 -22.04
CA GLY A 597 9.35 13.25 -22.04
C GLY A 597 10.78 13.69 -22.35
N ARG A 598 11.70 12.77 -22.68
CA ARG A 598 13.15 13.10 -22.76
C ARG A 598 13.83 12.99 -24.12
N ILE A 599 13.19 12.43 -25.14
CA ILE A 599 13.68 12.60 -26.52
C ILE A 599 12.91 13.76 -27.12
N CYS A 600 13.42 14.95 -26.93
CA CYS A 600 13.07 16.05 -27.79
C CYS A 600 14.01 16.00 -28.99
N SER A 601 13.47 15.83 -30.19
CA SER A 601 14.18 16.12 -31.44
C SER A 601 14.40 17.62 -31.65
N THR A 602 14.22 18.42 -30.58
CA THR A 602 14.52 19.84 -30.54
C THR A 602 15.98 20.03 -30.91
N PRO A 603 16.28 20.77 -32.00
CA PRO A 603 17.64 21.04 -32.39
C PRO A 603 18.32 21.84 -31.27
N LEU A 604 19.43 21.31 -30.76
CA LEU A 604 20.28 21.98 -29.78
C LEU A 604 21.30 22.86 -30.49
N GLU A 605 21.63 23.98 -29.87
CA GLU A 605 22.75 24.80 -30.31
C GLU A 605 24.09 24.05 -30.13
N PRO A 606 25.12 24.29 -30.97
CA PRO A 606 26.37 23.54 -30.94
C PRO A 606 27.05 23.49 -29.56
N ARG A 607 26.91 24.56 -28.75
CA ARG A 607 27.42 24.62 -27.37
C ARG A 607 26.73 23.63 -26.44
N LEU A 608 25.40 23.52 -26.52
CA LEU A 608 24.59 22.62 -25.71
C LEU A 608 24.77 21.17 -26.14
N GLU A 609 25.03 20.95 -27.43
CA GLU A 609 25.44 19.66 -27.97
C GLU A 609 26.78 19.20 -27.37
N ALA A 610 27.75 20.10 -27.20
CA ALA A 610 29.01 19.80 -26.51
C ALA A 610 28.82 19.50 -25.02
N VAL A 611 27.92 20.20 -24.33
CA VAL A 611 27.52 19.88 -22.94
C VAL A 611 26.91 18.47 -22.87
N ARG A 612 25.98 18.14 -23.78
CA ARG A 612 25.39 16.80 -23.88
C ARG A 612 26.44 15.71 -24.10
N ALA A 613 27.45 15.97 -24.94
CA ALA A 613 28.55 15.05 -25.17
C ALA A 613 29.41 14.83 -23.90
N ALA A 614 29.76 15.90 -23.17
CA ALA A 614 30.50 15.80 -21.91
C ALA A 614 29.72 15.00 -20.85
N LEU A 615 28.40 15.23 -20.73
CA LEU A 615 27.52 14.46 -19.86
C LEU A 615 27.41 12.99 -20.31
N GLY A 616 27.40 12.73 -21.62
CA GLY A 616 27.39 11.38 -22.17
C GLY A 616 28.66 10.60 -21.82
N ASN A 617 29.83 11.24 -21.93
CA ASN A 617 31.11 10.63 -21.54
C ASN A 617 31.15 10.27 -20.04
N LEU A 618 30.60 11.14 -19.19
CA LEU A 618 30.50 10.91 -17.75
C LEU A 618 29.68 9.66 -17.40
N LEU A 619 28.57 9.41 -18.12
CA LEU A 619 27.71 8.25 -17.87
C LEU A 619 28.21 6.95 -18.54
N ALA A 620 29.10 7.04 -19.53
CA ALA A 620 29.50 5.91 -20.36
C ALA A 620 30.68 5.09 -19.82
N SER A 621 31.45 5.58 -18.84
CA SER A 621 32.73 4.99 -18.48
C SER A 621 32.60 3.73 -17.61
N ARG A 622 33.23 2.63 -18.06
CA ARG A 622 33.31 1.34 -17.33
C ARG A 622 34.71 1.09 -16.77
N GLY A 623 35.29 2.08 -16.08
CA GLY A 623 36.58 1.90 -15.41
C GLY A 623 37.38 3.16 -15.04
N GLU A 624 36.96 4.35 -15.47
CA GLU A 624 37.66 5.62 -15.18
C GLU A 624 36.70 6.63 -14.52
N ASP A 625 37.20 7.36 -13.54
CA ASP A 625 36.53 8.52 -12.95
C ASP A 625 36.76 9.76 -13.83
N LEU A 626 35.70 10.20 -14.50
CA LEU A 626 35.71 11.34 -15.41
C LEU A 626 35.00 12.57 -14.83
N LEU A 627 34.61 12.57 -13.55
CA LEU A 627 33.82 13.64 -12.96
C LEU A 627 34.55 14.99 -13.02
N THR A 628 35.82 15.00 -12.64
CA THR A 628 36.67 16.21 -12.66
C THR A 628 36.90 16.71 -14.10
N GLN A 629 37.11 15.81 -15.05
CA GLN A 629 37.29 16.17 -16.45
C GLN A 629 36.01 16.78 -17.03
N ALA A 630 34.87 16.12 -16.83
CA ALA A 630 33.57 16.61 -17.31
C ALA A 630 33.23 17.99 -16.73
N ARG A 631 33.52 18.23 -15.45
CA ARG A 631 33.40 19.56 -14.82
C ARG A 631 34.29 20.60 -15.50
N SER A 632 35.55 20.27 -15.76
CA SER A 632 36.48 21.20 -16.42
C SER A 632 36.07 21.53 -17.87
N GLU A 633 35.56 20.54 -18.61
CA GLU A 633 35.05 20.74 -19.96
C GLU A 633 33.79 21.61 -19.97
N MET A 634 32.82 21.33 -19.09
CA MET A 634 31.60 22.14 -18.98
C MET A 634 31.87 23.56 -18.47
N ASP A 635 32.82 23.77 -17.55
CA ASP A 635 33.22 25.11 -17.10
C ASP A 635 33.74 25.97 -18.26
N LYS A 636 34.55 25.37 -19.15
CA LYS A 636 35.02 26.05 -20.37
C LYS A 636 33.88 26.39 -21.33
N ILE A 637 32.94 25.47 -21.53
CA ILE A 637 31.81 25.65 -22.46
C ILE A 637 30.81 26.68 -21.95
N LEU A 638 30.50 26.69 -20.65
CA LEU A 638 29.47 27.54 -20.05
C LEU A 638 29.97 28.92 -19.63
N LYS A 639 31.27 29.19 -19.73
CA LYS A 639 31.91 30.44 -19.27
C LYS A 639 31.26 31.70 -19.83
N ASP A 640 30.89 31.68 -21.10
CA ASP A 640 30.31 32.84 -21.80
C ASP A 640 28.81 33.00 -21.53
N VAL A 641 28.13 31.94 -21.06
CA VAL A 641 26.69 31.92 -20.78
C VAL A 641 26.41 32.30 -19.33
N VAL A 642 27.23 31.78 -18.42
CA VAL A 642 27.16 32.02 -16.98
C VAL A 642 28.49 32.61 -16.53
N PRO A 643 28.68 33.95 -16.61
CA PRO A 643 29.96 34.59 -16.34
C PRO A 643 30.42 34.44 -14.89
N ASN A 644 29.46 34.48 -13.95
CA ASN A 644 29.73 34.29 -12.53
C ASN A 644 30.21 32.84 -12.26
N GLY A 645 31.42 32.70 -11.72
CA GLY A 645 32.02 31.40 -11.42
C GLY A 645 31.24 30.58 -10.41
N TYR A 646 30.56 31.22 -9.45
CA TYR A 646 29.72 30.52 -8.47
C TYR A 646 28.47 29.94 -9.12
N ASP A 647 27.69 30.76 -9.82
CA ASP A 647 26.48 30.34 -10.53
C ASP A 647 26.79 29.29 -11.60
N ARG A 648 27.95 29.40 -12.26
CA ARG A 648 28.40 28.40 -13.25
C ARG A 648 28.76 27.08 -12.60
N GLY A 649 29.44 27.08 -11.46
CA GLY A 649 29.71 25.88 -10.67
C GLY A 649 28.41 25.19 -10.24
N GLU A 650 27.44 25.96 -9.77
CA GLU A 650 26.10 25.47 -9.42
C GLU A 650 25.39 24.85 -10.63
N ALA A 651 25.39 25.53 -11.79
CA ALA A 651 24.77 25.02 -13.00
C ALA A 651 25.37 23.67 -13.44
N ILE A 652 26.69 23.53 -13.38
CA ILE A 652 27.41 22.30 -13.74
C ILE A 652 27.04 21.17 -12.78
N GLU A 653 27.06 21.42 -11.47
CA GLU A 653 26.70 20.42 -10.47
C GLU A 653 25.24 19.97 -10.62
N LEU A 654 24.31 20.91 -10.81
CA LEU A 654 22.90 20.62 -11.05
C LEU A 654 22.69 19.84 -12.35
N LEU A 655 23.44 20.11 -13.42
CA LEU A 655 23.40 19.34 -14.67
C LEU A 655 23.86 17.89 -14.46
N ILE A 656 24.98 17.71 -13.76
CA ILE A 656 25.53 16.39 -13.44
C ILE A 656 24.53 15.59 -12.61
N VAL A 657 24.06 16.14 -11.48
CA VAL A 657 23.12 15.46 -10.60
C VAL A 657 21.82 15.14 -11.35
N ARG A 658 21.28 16.08 -12.13
CA ARG A 658 20.07 15.87 -12.94
C ARG A 658 20.22 14.68 -13.88
N VAL A 659 21.31 14.63 -14.66
CA VAL A 659 21.55 13.57 -15.64
C VAL A 659 21.88 12.24 -14.97
N TRP A 660 22.62 12.24 -13.86
CA TRP A 660 22.94 11.04 -13.10
C TRP A 660 21.70 10.37 -12.49
N LEU A 661 20.86 11.16 -11.80
CA LEU A 661 19.60 10.68 -11.25
C LEU A 661 18.63 10.26 -12.37
N ALA A 662 18.61 10.99 -13.49
CA ALA A 662 17.81 10.64 -14.66
C ALA A 662 18.21 9.27 -15.27
N GLU A 663 19.52 9.00 -15.35
CA GLU A 663 20.03 7.73 -15.84
C GLU A 663 19.76 6.58 -14.85
N LEU A 664 19.82 6.85 -13.54
CA LEU A 664 19.36 5.91 -12.52
C LEU A 664 17.87 5.61 -12.67
N ASP A 665 17.00 6.62 -12.86
CA ASP A 665 15.55 6.43 -13.10
C ASP A 665 15.33 5.46 -14.27
N MET A 666 16.03 5.71 -15.39
CA MET A 666 15.95 4.91 -16.62
C MET A 666 16.42 3.47 -16.41
N THR A 667 17.53 3.29 -15.70
CA THR A 667 18.11 1.97 -15.48
C THR A 667 17.26 1.14 -14.53
N LEU A 668 16.71 1.75 -13.48
CA LEU A 668 15.77 1.10 -12.56
C LEU A 668 14.46 0.73 -13.27
N GLU A 669 13.93 1.57 -14.17
CA GLU A 669 12.80 1.20 -15.05
C GLU A 669 13.11 -0.02 -15.92
N ARG A 670 14.29 -0.05 -16.55
CA ARG A 670 14.72 -1.18 -17.40
C ARG A 670 14.85 -2.46 -16.59
N LEU A 671 15.42 -2.39 -15.38
CA LEU A 671 15.45 -3.51 -14.44
C LEU A 671 14.04 -3.95 -14.05
N ARG A 672 13.12 -3.01 -13.83
CA ARG A 672 11.70 -3.30 -13.56
C ARG A 672 11.05 -4.05 -14.72
N GLY A 673 11.26 -3.63 -15.96
CA GLY A 673 10.75 -4.32 -17.16
C GLY A 673 11.25 -5.77 -17.29
N LYS A 674 12.47 -6.04 -16.81
CA LYS A 674 13.12 -7.37 -16.82
C LYS A 674 12.74 -8.27 -15.64
N THR A 675 11.87 -7.82 -14.72
CA THR A 675 11.45 -8.59 -13.52
C THR A 675 10.83 -9.96 -13.81
N ALA A 676 10.10 -10.11 -14.91
CA ALA A 676 9.56 -11.40 -15.32
C ALA A 676 10.66 -12.42 -15.67
N GLN A 677 11.76 -11.94 -16.28
CA GLN A 677 12.92 -12.76 -16.63
C GLN A 677 13.74 -13.10 -15.37
N PHE A 678 13.89 -12.15 -14.45
CA PHE A 678 14.50 -12.39 -13.13
C PHE A 678 13.80 -13.51 -12.35
N LYS A 679 12.45 -13.53 -12.38
CA LYS A 679 11.66 -14.61 -11.75
C LYS A 679 11.87 -15.96 -12.44
N ALA A 680 12.03 -15.98 -13.76
CA ALA A 680 12.31 -17.21 -14.51
C ALA A 680 13.72 -17.76 -14.23
N ALA A 681 14.69 -16.87 -13.97
CA ALA A 681 16.07 -17.24 -13.64
C ALA A 681 16.24 -17.84 -12.22
N GLY A 682 15.23 -17.75 -11.34
CA GLY A 682 15.23 -18.43 -10.04
C GLY A 682 16.18 -17.85 -8.97
N LEU A 683 16.72 -16.65 -9.21
CA LEU A 683 17.63 -15.96 -8.28
C LEU A 683 16.86 -15.28 -7.15
N PRO A 684 17.17 -15.52 -5.86
CA PRO A 684 16.48 -14.85 -4.76
C PRO A 684 16.82 -13.37 -4.66
N SER A 685 18.03 -12.95 -4.99
CA SER A 685 18.39 -11.52 -5.06
C SER A 685 17.53 -10.80 -6.10
N ALA A 686 17.36 -11.41 -7.28
CA ALA A 686 16.52 -10.89 -8.34
C ALA A 686 15.03 -10.96 -8.02
N GLN A 687 14.59 -11.98 -7.28
CA GLN A 687 13.21 -12.07 -6.78
C GLN A 687 12.94 -10.99 -5.72
N LYS A 688 13.86 -10.78 -4.77
CA LYS A 688 13.76 -9.71 -3.76
C LYS A 688 13.82 -8.32 -4.39
N LEU A 689 14.70 -8.12 -5.38
CA LEU A 689 14.80 -6.88 -6.12
C LEU A 689 13.53 -6.65 -6.94
N GLY A 690 13.03 -7.68 -7.63
CA GLY A 690 11.79 -7.61 -8.38
C GLY A 690 10.57 -7.34 -7.50
N GLU A 691 10.49 -7.92 -6.30
CA GLU A 691 9.44 -7.60 -5.33
C GLU A 691 9.51 -6.14 -4.83
N LYS A 692 10.72 -5.55 -4.73
CA LYS A 692 10.90 -4.13 -4.39
C LYS A 692 10.66 -3.17 -5.55
N LEU A 693 10.88 -3.62 -6.79
CA LEU A 693 10.67 -2.84 -8.00
C LEU A 693 9.26 -3.03 -8.60
N GLU A 694 8.53 -4.06 -8.20
CA GLU A 694 7.16 -4.30 -8.65
C GLU A 694 6.24 -3.16 -8.21
N THR A 695 5.41 -2.71 -9.15
CA THR A 695 4.42 -1.65 -8.94
C THR A 695 3.37 -2.08 -7.93
N GLY A 696 2.86 -1.10 -7.17
CA GLY A 696 1.90 -1.30 -6.10
C GLY A 696 0.53 -1.88 -6.50
N VAL A 697 -0.36 -1.93 -5.53
CA VAL A 697 -1.68 -2.57 -5.66
C VAL A 697 -2.41 -2.02 -6.89
N ALA A 698 -2.97 -2.94 -7.68
CA ALA A 698 -3.81 -2.63 -8.83
C ALA A 698 -3.15 -1.74 -9.91
N SER A 699 -1.83 -1.79 -10.10
CA SER A 699 -1.15 -1.10 -11.21
C SER A 699 -1.67 -1.47 -12.61
N GLY A 700 -2.34 -2.62 -12.76
CA GLY A 700 -3.06 -3.01 -13.98
C GLY A 700 -4.42 -2.35 -14.19
N ILE A 701 -4.89 -1.57 -13.22
CA ILE A 701 -6.20 -0.90 -13.21
C ILE A 701 -5.99 0.61 -13.09
N LEU A 702 -5.16 1.02 -12.13
CA LEU A 702 -4.80 2.40 -11.83
C LEU A 702 -3.26 2.50 -11.89
N PRO A 703 -2.66 2.58 -13.10
CA PRO A 703 -1.21 2.51 -13.26
C PRO A 703 -0.47 3.72 -12.66
N PHE A 704 -1.12 4.88 -12.65
CA PHE A 704 -0.55 6.13 -12.14
C PHE A 704 -1.50 6.74 -11.10
N GLY A 705 -0.94 7.29 -10.02
CA GLY A 705 -1.69 8.14 -9.09
C GLY A 705 -1.96 9.53 -9.69
N MET A 706 -2.36 10.47 -8.83
CA MET A 706 -2.72 11.84 -9.23
C MET A 706 -1.57 12.59 -9.92
N LEU A 707 -0.31 12.17 -9.72
CA LEU A 707 0.85 12.72 -10.44
C LEU A 707 0.85 12.43 -11.95
N GLY A 708 0.11 11.42 -12.42
CA GLY A 708 0.04 10.98 -13.82
C GLY A 708 1.26 10.20 -14.31
N LYS A 709 2.24 9.92 -13.45
CA LYS A 709 3.39 9.04 -13.71
C LYS A 709 3.95 8.48 -12.40
N GLY A 710 4.65 7.35 -12.48
CA GLY A 710 5.49 6.89 -11.38
C GLY A 710 6.69 7.83 -11.19
N VAL A 711 7.12 8.00 -9.93
CA VAL A 711 8.26 8.86 -9.59
C VAL A 711 9.25 8.07 -8.74
N PHE A 712 10.53 8.16 -9.11
CA PHE A 712 11.65 7.75 -8.27
C PHE A 712 12.28 8.99 -7.67
N GLY A 713 12.71 8.88 -6.42
CA GLY A 713 13.59 9.86 -5.82
C GLY A 713 14.57 9.22 -4.88
N TYR A 714 15.61 9.98 -4.59
CA TYR A 714 16.82 9.47 -3.96
C TYR A 714 17.02 10.16 -2.62
N ARG A 715 17.38 9.37 -1.61
CA ARG A 715 17.69 9.84 -0.26
C ARG A 715 19.04 9.29 0.15
N VAL A 716 19.86 10.15 0.75
CA VAL A 716 21.17 9.77 1.27
C VAL A 716 21.19 10.08 2.75
N THR A 717 21.49 9.09 3.58
CA THR A 717 21.57 9.21 5.05
C THR A 717 22.95 8.85 5.55
N GLY A 718 23.34 9.29 6.75
CA GLY A 718 24.59 8.85 7.39
C GLY A 718 25.84 9.60 6.91
N LEU A 719 25.69 10.83 6.42
CA LEU A 719 26.82 11.69 6.04
C LEU A 719 27.56 12.29 7.25
N ASP A 720 27.05 12.12 8.48
CA ASP A 720 27.77 12.54 9.70
C ASP A 720 28.96 11.61 10.03
N ASP A 721 28.91 10.34 9.58
CA ASP A 721 30.03 9.39 9.60
C ASP A 721 30.05 8.66 8.24
N PRO A 722 30.53 9.32 7.16
CA PRO A 722 30.40 8.83 5.80
C PRO A 722 30.99 7.44 5.57
N GLU A 723 32.11 7.14 6.23
CA GLU A 723 32.84 5.88 6.06
C GLU A 723 32.13 4.68 6.69
N LYS A 724 31.29 4.89 7.71
CA LYS A 724 30.65 3.80 8.45
C LYS A 724 29.14 3.73 8.30
N SER A 725 28.49 4.84 7.97
CA SER A 725 27.03 4.97 8.07
C SER A 725 26.33 5.46 6.81
N ALA A 726 27.06 5.92 5.78
CA ALA A 726 26.45 6.46 4.57
C ALA A 726 25.63 5.39 3.81
N GLU A 727 24.42 5.76 3.38
CA GLU A 727 23.47 4.88 2.67
C GLU A 727 22.67 5.67 1.63
N LEU A 728 22.71 5.22 0.37
CA LEU A 728 21.91 5.74 -0.74
C LEU A 728 20.69 4.84 -0.95
N THR A 729 19.50 5.43 -0.86
CA THR A 729 18.22 4.74 -1.03
C THR A 729 17.44 5.38 -2.17
N SER A 730 16.94 4.55 -3.10
CA SER A 730 15.90 4.91 -4.04
C SER A 730 14.54 4.61 -3.44
N GLN A 731 13.63 5.56 -3.52
CA GLN A 731 12.25 5.41 -3.10
C GLN A 731 11.36 5.65 -4.31
N SER A 732 10.37 4.79 -4.52
CA SER A 732 9.47 4.89 -5.66
C SER A 732 8.01 4.96 -5.20
N ILE A 733 7.22 5.74 -5.92
CA ILE A 733 5.78 5.90 -5.68
C ILE A 733 5.03 5.67 -7.00
N SER A 734 4.02 4.79 -6.96
CA SER A 734 3.21 4.43 -8.14
C SER A 734 1.85 3.85 -7.76
N GLY A 735 0.92 3.80 -8.72
CA GLY A 735 -0.47 3.37 -8.49
C GLY A 735 -1.31 4.40 -7.72
N ASP A 736 -2.61 4.15 -7.56
CA ASP A 736 -3.50 5.09 -6.85
C ASP A 736 -4.20 4.39 -5.68
N PRO A 737 -3.66 4.47 -4.45
CA PRO A 737 -4.20 3.71 -3.31
C PRO A 737 -5.57 4.24 -2.86
N HIS A 738 -5.82 5.54 -2.98
CA HIS A 738 -7.07 6.17 -2.57
C HIS A 738 -8.20 5.86 -3.54
N THR A 739 -7.98 6.07 -4.85
CA THR A 739 -8.97 5.71 -5.87
C THR A 739 -9.18 4.19 -5.91
N TYR A 740 -8.13 3.39 -5.71
CA TYR A 740 -8.25 1.93 -5.58
C TYR A 740 -9.22 1.55 -4.47
N THR A 741 -9.07 2.13 -3.28
CA THR A 741 -9.92 1.83 -2.12
C THR A 741 -11.34 2.36 -2.33
N ALA A 742 -11.48 3.59 -2.83
CA ALA A 742 -12.78 4.22 -3.07
C ALA A 742 -13.60 3.50 -4.16
N GLN A 743 -12.94 2.96 -5.19
CA GLN A 743 -13.57 2.33 -6.36
C GLN A 743 -13.48 0.79 -6.34
N LEU A 744 -13.28 0.17 -5.17
CA LEU A 744 -13.19 -1.29 -5.03
C LEU A 744 -14.39 -2.02 -5.66
N GLY A 745 -15.61 -1.63 -5.30
CA GLY A 745 -16.84 -2.24 -5.82
C GLY A 745 -17.25 -1.75 -7.21
N GLY A 746 -16.69 -0.63 -7.66
CA GLY A 746 -16.96 0.00 -8.95
C GLY A 746 -15.92 -0.44 -9.98
N ILE A 747 -15.02 0.49 -10.32
CA ILE A 747 -14.02 0.33 -11.40
C ILE A 747 -13.13 -0.91 -11.18
N VAL A 748 -12.67 -1.16 -9.95
CA VAL A 748 -11.76 -2.28 -9.65
C VAL A 748 -12.47 -3.62 -9.85
N SER A 749 -13.64 -3.81 -9.23
CA SER A 749 -14.47 -5.01 -9.41
C SER A 749 -14.83 -5.22 -10.88
N LEU A 750 -15.18 -4.16 -11.59
CA LEU A 750 -15.55 -4.22 -12.99
C LEU A 750 -14.38 -4.65 -13.90
N VAL A 751 -13.16 -4.13 -13.70
CA VAL A 751 -11.98 -4.53 -14.47
C VAL A 751 -11.55 -5.97 -14.16
N LEU A 752 -11.66 -6.41 -12.90
CA LEU A 752 -11.26 -7.74 -12.46
C LEU A 752 -12.31 -8.82 -12.82
N ALA A 753 -13.56 -8.60 -12.41
CA ALA A 753 -14.66 -9.55 -12.51
C ALA A 753 -15.56 -9.33 -13.74
N GLY A 754 -15.64 -8.11 -14.27
CA GLY A 754 -16.60 -7.73 -15.33
C GLY A 754 -17.96 -7.29 -14.80
N VAL A 755 -18.08 -7.06 -13.50
CA VAL A 755 -19.33 -6.71 -12.81
C VAL A 755 -19.03 -5.81 -11.62
N GLU A 756 -19.90 -4.84 -11.36
CA GLU A 756 -19.85 -4.04 -10.13
C GLU A 756 -20.37 -4.89 -8.95
N ARG A 757 -19.86 -4.60 -7.74
CA ARG A 757 -20.22 -5.29 -6.51
C ARG A 757 -20.45 -4.29 -5.37
N PRO A 758 -21.45 -4.53 -4.52
CA PRO A 758 -21.55 -3.86 -3.23
C PRO A 758 -20.31 -4.12 -2.37
N VAL A 759 -19.69 -3.03 -1.88
CA VAL A 759 -18.57 -3.08 -0.95
C VAL A 759 -18.85 -2.16 0.22
N MET A 760 -18.86 -2.73 1.44
CA MET A 760 -19.06 -1.98 2.67
C MET A 760 -17.75 -1.93 3.46
N GLY A 761 -17.25 -0.72 3.73
CA GLY A 761 -16.09 -0.48 4.57
C GLY A 761 -16.50 -0.10 5.99
N LEU A 762 -16.11 -0.89 6.98
CA LEU A 762 -16.36 -0.62 8.40
C LEU A 762 -15.10 -0.02 9.04
N SER A 763 -15.26 1.06 9.80
CA SER A 763 -14.20 1.58 10.66
C SER A 763 -14.78 2.47 11.76
N ALA A 764 -13.97 2.83 12.75
CA ALA A 764 -14.26 3.91 13.67
C ALA A 764 -13.84 5.28 13.14
N THR A 765 -12.89 5.32 12.20
CA THR A 765 -12.17 6.55 11.82
C THR A 765 -11.97 6.68 10.31
N ALA A 766 -12.85 6.09 9.50
CA ALA A 766 -12.71 6.13 8.03
C ALA A 766 -12.97 7.54 7.45
N TYR A 767 -13.68 8.40 8.18
CA TYR A 767 -13.94 9.77 7.76
C TYR A 767 -13.18 10.77 8.63
N PHE A 768 -12.03 11.24 8.18
CA PHE A 768 -11.30 12.33 8.83
C PHE A 768 -10.50 13.09 7.75
N PRO A 769 -11.08 14.09 7.06
CA PRO A 769 -10.56 14.62 5.80
C PRO A 769 -9.07 15.05 5.78
N GLN A 770 -8.53 15.55 6.90
CA GLN A 770 -7.12 15.91 7.02
C GLN A 770 -6.17 14.74 7.30
N ALA A 771 -6.67 13.61 7.79
CA ALA A 771 -5.87 12.41 8.03
C ALA A 771 -5.70 11.67 6.69
N VAL A 772 -4.87 12.23 5.81
CA VAL A 772 -4.78 11.84 4.39
C VAL A 772 -4.45 10.36 4.15
N ARG A 773 -3.83 9.68 5.13
CA ARG A 773 -3.53 8.26 5.06
C ARG A 773 -4.73 7.39 5.41
N GLU A 774 -5.46 7.74 6.47
CA GLU A 774 -6.58 6.98 7.01
C GLU A 774 -7.94 7.34 6.38
N HIS A 775 -8.08 8.55 5.85
CA HIS A 775 -9.34 9.04 5.28
C HIS A 775 -9.71 8.31 4.00
N VAL A 776 -10.81 7.57 4.03
CA VAL A 776 -11.33 6.89 2.85
C VAL A 776 -12.27 7.83 2.10
N HIS A 777 -11.98 8.07 0.81
CA HIS A 777 -12.79 8.88 -0.10
C HIS A 777 -14.07 8.14 -0.57
N GLY A 778 -14.82 7.57 0.38
CA GLY A 778 -16.11 6.90 0.19
C GLY A 778 -17.26 7.69 0.82
N ARG A 779 -18.49 7.34 0.47
CA ARG A 779 -19.69 7.95 1.09
C ARG A 779 -19.89 7.34 2.47
N VAL A 780 -19.86 8.16 3.52
CA VAL A 780 -20.35 7.77 4.85
C VAL A 780 -21.86 7.61 4.77
N LYS A 781 -22.30 6.36 4.79
CA LYS A 781 -23.70 6.00 4.57
C LYS A 781 -24.42 5.71 5.87
N TRP A 782 -23.73 5.02 6.78
CA TRP A 782 -24.18 4.77 8.14
C TRP A 782 -23.14 5.28 9.12
N TRP A 783 -23.59 5.94 10.17
CA TRP A 783 -22.70 6.33 11.25
C TRP A 783 -23.40 6.25 12.60
N MET A 784 -22.59 6.03 13.63
CA MET A 784 -23.04 6.05 15.01
C MET A 784 -22.24 7.11 15.75
N THR A 785 -22.95 8.02 16.40
CA THR A 785 -22.31 9.05 17.23
C THR A 785 -21.80 8.42 18.52
N ASP A 786 -20.63 8.84 18.94
CA ASP A 786 -20.13 8.53 20.26
C ASP A 786 -20.97 9.28 21.31
N ALA A 787 -21.81 8.58 22.08
CA ALA A 787 -22.91 9.20 22.83
C ALA A 787 -22.70 9.26 24.35
N ASP A 788 -21.61 8.71 24.89
CA ASP A 788 -21.37 8.63 26.34
C ASP A 788 -20.61 9.90 26.81
N PRO A 789 -21.28 10.90 27.42
CA PRO A 789 -20.69 12.19 27.72
C PRO A 789 -19.56 12.05 28.74
N GLU A 790 -18.49 12.85 28.58
CA GLU A 790 -17.32 12.88 29.48
C GLU A 790 -16.53 11.55 29.58
N SER A 791 -16.85 10.55 28.75
CA SER A 791 -16.19 9.23 28.79
C SER A 791 -14.72 9.21 28.33
N ILE A 792 -14.28 10.26 27.63
CA ILE A 792 -12.90 10.45 27.19
C ILE A 792 -12.41 11.80 27.68
N SER A 793 -11.29 11.81 28.38
CA SER A 793 -10.59 13.06 28.75
C SER A 793 -9.16 13.08 28.22
N ALA A 794 -8.73 14.22 27.69
CA ALA A 794 -7.36 14.45 27.25
C ALA A 794 -6.69 15.48 28.17
N MET A 795 -5.67 15.05 28.92
CA MET A 795 -5.03 15.87 29.95
C MET A 795 -3.58 16.23 29.59
N GLN A 796 -3.18 17.45 29.98
CA GLN A 796 -1.77 17.85 29.96
C GLN A 796 -1.07 17.25 31.18
N ALA A 797 -0.01 16.47 30.94
CA ALA A 797 0.78 15.86 32.00
C ALA A 797 2.30 16.06 31.80
N PRO A 798 2.79 17.30 31.56
CA PRO A 798 4.23 17.54 31.43
C PRO A 798 4.96 17.15 32.72
N LEU A 799 6.12 16.53 32.55
CA LEU A 799 7.00 16.12 33.64
C LEU A 799 8.31 16.89 33.58
N LYS A 800 8.92 17.09 34.75
CA LYS A 800 10.19 17.80 34.89
C LYS A 800 11.31 16.87 35.34
N ASP A 801 12.50 17.07 34.79
CA ASP A 801 13.70 16.34 35.18
C ASP A 801 14.19 16.77 36.58
N ALA A 802 15.24 16.12 37.08
CA ALA A 802 15.86 16.47 38.36
C ALA A 802 16.41 17.91 38.42
N LEU A 803 16.57 18.57 37.27
CA LEU A 803 17.03 19.96 37.13
C LEU A 803 15.86 20.93 36.90
N ASN A 804 14.60 20.49 37.12
CA ASN A 804 13.38 21.26 36.96
C ASN A 804 13.12 21.76 35.52
N ARG A 805 13.63 21.05 34.51
CA ARG A 805 13.40 21.32 33.09
C ARG A 805 12.36 20.35 32.53
N ASP A 806 11.51 20.81 31.63
CA ASP A 806 10.51 19.95 30.99
C ASP A 806 11.17 18.85 30.16
N ILE A 807 10.69 17.62 30.32
CA ILE A 807 11.23 16.45 29.61
C ILE A 807 10.57 16.36 28.23
N GLN A 808 11.34 16.70 27.20
CA GLN A 808 10.95 16.53 25.80
C GLN A 808 11.63 15.30 25.20
N ILE A 809 10.89 14.44 24.51
CA ILE A 809 11.46 13.30 23.78
C ILE A 809 11.41 13.55 22.27
N SER A 810 10.25 13.95 21.76
CA SER A 810 10.06 14.15 20.32
C SER A 810 10.81 15.39 19.85
N GLY A 811 11.52 15.27 18.72
CA GLY A 811 12.40 16.32 18.21
C GLY A 811 13.85 16.23 18.71
N LEU A 812 14.16 15.38 19.69
CA LEU A 812 15.55 15.14 20.10
C LEU A 812 16.31 14.27 19.06
N PRO A 813 17.60 14.53 18.83
CA PRO A 813 18.50 13.60 18.12
C PRO A 813 18.51 12.20 18.75
N GLN A 814 18.64 11.16 17.92
CA GLN A 814 18.51 9.76 18.36
C GLN A 814 19.46 9.39 19.52
N HIS A 815 20.70 9.90 19.49
CA HIS A 815 21.70 9.62 20.52
C HIS A 815 21.37 10.24 21.90
N LEU A 816 20.48 11.24 21.96
CA LEU A 816 20.03 11.88 23.20
C LEU A 816 18.75 11.26 23.77
N LYS A 817 17.95 10.58 22.93
CA LYS A 817 16.64 10.03 23.35
C LYS A 817 16.76 8.99 24.46
N SER A 818 17.80 8.15 24.45
CA SER A 818 17.96 7.07 25.45
C SER A 818 18.00 7.60 26.89
N LYS A 819 18.79 8.66 27.14
CA LYS A 819 18.87 9.31 28.46
C LYS A 819 17.55 9.98 28.85
N ALA A 820 16.92 10.68 27.90
CA ALA A 820 15.67 11.38 28.15
C ALA A 820 14.51 10.41 28.44
N LEU A 821 14.42 9.29 27.72
CA LEU A 821 13.42 8.24 27.93
C LEU A 821 13.57 7.55 29.29
N ASN A 822 14.80 7.30 29.73
CA ASN A 822 15.05 6.74 31.07
C ASN A 822 14.58 7.72 32.16
N ALA A 823 14.97 9.00 32.07
CA ALA A 823 14.55 10.03 33.04
C ALA A 823 13.03 10.23 33.04
N LEU A 824 12.39 10.17 31.87
CA LEU A 824 10.94 10.24 31.74
C LEU A 824 10.26 9.06 32.44
N GLY A 825 10.74 7.83 32.23
CA GLY A 825 10.17 6.63 32.84
C GLY A 825 10.25 6.67 34.38
N GLU A 826 11.36 7.14 34.92
CA GLU A 826 11.56 7.30 36.37
C GLU A 826 10.53 8.27 36.97
N LYS A 827 10.43 9.49 36.42
CA LYS A 827 9.50 10.53 36.89
C LYS A 827 8.03 10.20 36.64
N LEU A 828 7.73 9.54 35.53
CA LEU A 828 6.38 9.11 35.21
C LEU A 828 5.84 8.12 36.24
N TYR A 829 6.69 7.18 36.69
CA TYR A 829 6.29 6.22 37.70
C TYR A 829 6.05 6.87 39.06
N SER A 830 7.03 7.66 39.55
CA SER A 830 6.95 8.27 40.88
C SER A 830 5.82 9.29 41.01
N ASP A 831 5.63 10.14 40.00
CA ASP A 831 4.80 11.32 40.13
C ASP A 831 3.34 11.09 39.69
N ARG A 832 3.09 10.05 38.87
CA ARG A 832 1.78 9.82 38.23
C ARG A 832 1.28 8.38 38.37
N ILE A 833 2.01 7.40 37.83
CA ILE A 833 1.51 6.02 37.73
C ILE A 833 1.34 5.36 39.10
N HIS A 834 2.31 5.48 40.01
CA HIS A 834 2.23 4.82 41.32
C HIS A 834 1.06 5.35 42.19
N PRO A 835 0.88 6.68 42.34
CA PRO A 835 -0.31 7.22 43.03
C PRO A 835 -1.64 6.74 42.43
N GLU A 836 -1.76 6.78 41.10
CA GLU A 836 -2.98 6.38 40.40
C GLU A 836 -3.27 4.87 40.54
N LEU A 837 -2.27 4.02 40.37
CA LEU A 837 -2.46 2.57 40.55
C LEU A 837 -2.87 2.23 41.99
N THR A 838 -2.33 2.96 42.99
CA THR A 838 -2.72 2.77 44.39
C THR A 838 -4.20 3.10 44.59
N GLU A 839 -4.68 4.21 44.04
CA GLU A 839 -6.09 4.62 44.08
C GLU A 839 -7.01 3.65 43.31
N LEU A 840 -6.58 3.19 42.14
CA LEU A 840 -7.34 2.23 41.33
C LEU A 840 -7.43 0.85 41.98
N LEU A 841 -6.39 0.41 42.68
CA LEU A 841 -6.42 -0.85 43.43
C LEU A 841 -7.43 -0.83 44.58
N GLU A 842 -7.78 0.35 45.10
CA GLU A 842 -8.82 0.51 46.12
C GLU A 842 -10.23 0.64 45.51
N SER A 843 -10.35 1.32 44.36
CA SER A 843 -11.64 1.66 43.74
C SER A 843 -12.15 0.66 42.69
N ASP A 844 -11.32 0.22 41.74
CA ASP A 844 -11.65 -0.79 40.72
C ASP A 844 -10.42 -1.69 40.44
N PRO A 845 -10.17 -2.71 41.28
CA PRO A 845 -8.98 -3.57 41.18
C PRO A 845 -8.81 -4.28 39.84
N ASP A 846 -9.93 -4.57 39.17
CA ASP A 846 -9.96 -5.21 37.85
C ASP A 846 -9.44 -4.28 36.76
N ARG A 847 -9.55 -2.96 36.96
CA ARG A 847 -9.10 -1.93 36.01
C ARG A 847 -7.88 -1.15 36.48
N ALA A 848 -7.22 -1.61 37.55
CA ALA A 848 -5.97 -1.05 38.04
C ALA A 848 -4.79 -1.44 37.14
N HIS A 849 -4.86 -1.07 35.86
CA HIS A 849 -3.82 -1.27 34.85
C HIS A 849 -3.68 -0.03 33.96
N VAL A 850 -2.43 0.29 33.62
CA VAL A 850 -2.08 1.45 32.79
C VAL A 850 -1.26 1.05 31.57
N ALA A 851 -1.41 1.81 30.49
CA ALA A 851 -0.59 1.66 29.28
C ALA A 851 0.34 2.86 29.10
N VAL A 852 1.62 2.59 28.89
CA VAL A 852 2.66 3.58 28.60
C VAL A 852 3.06 3.46 27.14
N VAL A 853 2.70 4.46 26.35
CA VAL A 853 2.73 4.40 24.89
C VAL A 853 3.90 5.19 24.32
N VAL A 854 4.67 4.54 23.44
CA VAL A 854 5.85 5.11 22.76
C VAL A 854 5.86 4.81 21.27
N ASN A 855 6.86 5.31 20.52
CA ASN A 855 6.95 5.07 19.07
C ASN A 855 7.67 3.78 18.65
N SER A 856 8.50 3.15 19.50
CA SER A 856 9.31 1.99 19.10
C SER A 856 9.54 0.97 20.23
N TYR A 857 9.84 -0.28 19.86
CA TYR A 857 10.22 -1.33 20.82
C TYR A 857 11.51 -0.98 21.59
N GLU A 858 12.44 -0.24 20.97
CA GLU A 858 13.64 0.24 21.64
C GLU A 858 13.29 1.29 22.71
N HIS A 859 12.40 2.24 22.38
CA HIS A 859 11.90 3.21 23.37
C HIS A 859 11.18 2.51 24.53
N CYS A 860 10.46 1.41 24.25
CA CYS A 860 9.79 0.63 25.31
C CYS A 860 10.81 0.14 26.35
N ARG A 861 11.99 -0.31 25.92
CA ARG A 861 13.02 -0.80 26.85
C ARG A 861 13.65 0.32 27.67
N HIS A 862 13.89 1.49 27.08
CA HIS A 862 14.43 2.65 27.81
C HIS A 862 13.44 3.16 28.87
N ILE A 863 12.17 3.35 28.52
CA ILE A 863 11.16 3.76 29.51
C ILE A 863 11.03 2.72 30.61
N ALA A 864 10.99 1.43 30.27
CA ALA A 864 10.90 0.37 31.27
C ALA A 864 12.10 0.33 32.21
N ALA A 865 13.32 0.56 31.69
CA ALA A 865 14.52 0.68 32.51
C ALA A 865 14.42 1.89 33.46
N GLY A 866 13.87 3.02 33.00
CA GLY A 866 13.58 4.20 33.82
C GLY A 866 12.57 3.94 34.93
N ILE A 867 11.43 3.32 34.60
CA ILE A 867 10.38 2.95 35.57
C ILE A 867 10.97 2.07 36.68
N TYR A 868 11.75 1.05 36.31
CA TYR A 868 12.39 0.16 37.28
C TYR A 868 13.42 0.87 38.16
N ALA A 869 14.13 1.88 37.62
CA ALA A 869 15.16 2.63 38.34
C ALA A 869 14.59 3.59 39.41
N SER A 870 13.28 3.85 39.43
CA SER A 870 12.63 4.71 40.43
C SER A 870 12.74 4.21 41.88
N GLY A 871 13.13 2.94 42.11
CA GLY A 871 13.39 2.37 43.43
C GLY A 871 12.15 1.92 44.21
N ASP A 872 10.98 2.51 43.94
CA ASP A 872 9.69 2.20 44.57
C ASP A 872 8.80 1.26 43.74
N TYR A 873 9.39 0.60 42.74
CA TYR A 873 8.67 -0.27 41.81
C TYR A 873 8.21 -1.60 42.46
N ARG A 874 6.89 -1.85 42.47
CA ARG A 874 6.28 -3.09 43.01
C ARG A 874 5.24 -3.76 42.10
N ASP A 875 4.80 -3.08 41.05
CA ASP A 875 3.60 -3.45 40.27
C ASP A 875 3.94 -3.99 38.88
N GLY A 876 3.93 -5.33 38.72
CA GLY A 876 4.34 -6.10 37.53
C GLY A 876 4.40 -5.34 36.17
N LEU A 877 5.59 -5.28 35.57
CA LEU A 877 5.92 -4.47 34.41
C LEU A 877 6.07 -5.37 33.18
N CYS A 878 5.24 -5.09 32.19
CA CYS A 878 5.23 -5.75 30.90
C CYS A 878 5.79 -4.83 29.83
N VAL A 879 6.68 -5.35 28.98
CA VAL A 879 7.33 -4.60 27.90
C VAL A 879 7.09 -5.30 26.57
N ALA A 880 6.55 -4.53 25.63
CA ALA A 880 6.36 -4.98 24.27
C ALA A 880 7.68 -5.29 23.56
N VAL A 881 7.75 -6.42 22.87
CA VAL A 881 8.90 -6.83 22.06
C VAL A 881 8.47 -7.28 20.65
N PRO A 882 9.34 -7.19 19.63
CA PRO A 882 8.97 -7.64 18.30
C PRO A 882 8.73 -9.16 18.26
N PRO A 883 7.76 -9.62 17.44
CA PRO A 883 7.48 -11.05 17.30
C PRO A 883 8.63 -11.79 16.63
N ASP A 884 9.40 -11.11 15.77
CA ASP A 884 10.60 -11.68 15.13
C ASP A 884 11.72 -11.92 16.14
N LYS A 885 12.16 -13.18 16.25
CA LYS A 885 13.17 -13.61 17.23
C LYS A 885 14.52 -12.92 17.01
N TYR A 886 14.97 -12.80 15.76
CA TYR A 886 16.26 -12.18 15.45
C TYR A 886 16.31 -10.71 15.86
N ARG A 887 15.27 -9.94 15.52
CA ARG A 887 15.12 -8.54 15.96
C ARG A 887 15.04 -8.42 17.47
N ARG A 888 14.34 -9.35 18.13
CA ARG A 888 14.21 -9.38 19.60
C ARG A 888 15.56 -9.61 20.26
N ASP A 889 16.34 -10.57 19.78
CA ASP A 889 17.66 -10.89 20.32
C ASP A 889 18.63 -9.71 20.13
N ARG A 890 18.64 -9.07 18.96
CA ARG A 890 19.39 -7.81 18.74
C ARG A 890 18.99 -6.69 19.70
N LEU A 891 17.70 -6.53 19.98
CA LEU A 891 17.24 -5.53 20.96
C LEU A 891 17.70 -5.87 22.38
N ARG A 892 17.79 -7.16 22.74
CA ARG A 892 18.29 -7.61 24.05
C ARG A 892 19.78 -7.33 24.23
N GLU A 893 20.55 -7.43 23.15
CA GLU A 893 21.96 -7.06 23.13
C GLU A 893 22.14 -5.54 23.27
N ALA A 894 21.31 -4.74 22.59
CA ALA A 894 21.39 -3.28 22.60
C ALA A 894 20.98 -2.65 23.94
N VAL A 895 19.87 -3.11 24.54
CA VAL A 895 19.33 -2.56 25.80
C VAL A 895 18.91 -3.69 26.71
N LYS A 896 19.65 -3.89 27.81
CA LYS A 896 19.32 -4.93 28.81
C LYS A 896 18.19 -4.45 29.71
N LEU A 897 17.17 -5.30 29.90
CA LEU A 897 16.09 -5.04 30.87
C LEU A 897 16.46 -5.61 32.25
N PRO A 898 16.01 -4.97 33.34
CA PRO A 898 16.18 -5.49 34.70
C PRO A 898 15.47 -6.83 34.94
N PRO A 899 15.92 -7.64 35.93
CA PRO A 899 15.24 -8.88 36.30
C PRO A 899 13.84 -8.60 36.86
N GLY A 900 12.85 -9.39 36.43
CA GLY A 900 11.45 -9.26 36.84
C GLY A 900 10.54 -8.56 35.83
N VAL A 901 11.10 -7.97 34.77
CA VAL A 901 10.32 -7.40 33.65
C VAL A 901 9.85 -8.51 32.70
N VAL A 902 8.56 -8.54 32.40
CA VAL A 902 7.96 -9.54 31.49
C VAL A 902 7.94 -9.00 30.07
N GLU A 903 8.60 -9.69 29.14
CA GLU A 903 8.53 -9.34 27.71
C GLU A 903 7.27 -9.95 27.08
N LEU A 904 6.45 -9.14 26.41
CA LEU A 904 5.24 -9.57 25.69
C LEU A 904 5.36 -9.26 24.19
N THR A 905 5.06 -10.25 23.36
CA THR A 905 4.86 -10.05 21.91
C THR A 905 3.47 -9.46 21.62
N PRO A 906 3.24 -8.87 20.43
CA PRO A 906 1.94 -8.27 20.10
C PRO A 906 0.75 -9.20 20.31
N GLU A 907 0.95 -10.48 20.08
CA GLU A 907 -0.12 -11.47 20.16
C GLU A 907 -0.41 -11.94 21.60
N GLU A 908 0.45 -11.59 22.57
CA GLU A 908 0.30 -11.90 23.99
C GLU A 908 -0.35 -10.75 24.79
N PHE A 909 -0.59 -9.59 24.18
CA PHE A 909 -1.13 -8.43 24.87
C PHE A 909 -2.52 -8.66 25.48
N THR A 910 -3.35 -9.56 24.93
CA THR A 910 -4.63 -9.92 25.54
C THR A 910 -4.46 -10.61 26.91
N THR A 911 -3.28 -11.19 27.17
CA THR A 911 -2.94 -11.82 28.45
C THR A 911 -2.35 -10.86 29.48
N PHE A 912 -2.04 -9.62 29.08
CA PHE A 912 -1.42 -8.60 29.92
C PHE A 912 -2.07 -8.45 31.30
N PRO A 913 -3.41 -8.41 31.45
CA PRO A 913 -4.03 -8.17 32.76
C PRO A 913 -3.66 -9.23 33.82
N LYS A 914 -3.26 -10.43 33.38
CA LYS A 914 -2.80 -11.54 34.24
C LYS A 914 -1.28 -11.56 34.46
N ARG A 915 -0.51 -10.79 33.68
CA ARG A 915 0.96 -10.80 33.65
C ARG A 915 1.57 -9.59 34.38
N GLY A 916 0.85 -8.48 34.48
CA GLY A 916 1.32 -7.26 35.12
C GLY A 916 0.25 -6.19 35.26
N LYS A 917 0.66 -5.00 35.74
CA LYS A 917 -0.15 -3.80 35.94
C LYS A 917 0.24 -2.65 35.00
N ILE A 918 1.47 -2.64 34.50
CA ILE A 918 1.98 -1.61 33.57
C ILE A 918 2.38 -2.25 32.25
N LEU A 919 1.85 -1.78 31.13
CA LEU A 919 2.25 -2.21 29.78
C LEU A 919 2.96 -1.08 29.03
N VAL A 920 4.26 -1.24 28.77
CA VAL A 920 5.01 -0.33 27.89
C VAL A 920 4.95 -0.85 26.45
N VAL A 921 4.35 -0.09 25.53
CA VAL A 921 3.97 -0.59 24.20
C VAL A 921 4.07 0.47 23.10
N PRO A 922 4.42 0.09 21.85
CA PRO A 922 4.36 1.03 20.73
C PRO A 922 2.93 1.41 20.35
N MET A 923 2.68 2.68 20.01
CA MET A 923 1.37 3.18 19.56
C MET A 923 0.79 2.33 18.42
N ALA A 924 1.60 2.08 17.38
CA ALA A 924 1.24 1.28 16.21
C ALA A 924 0.84 -0.17 16.53
N ARG A 925 1.03 -0.64 17.78
CA ARG A 925 0.61 -1.96 18.22
C ARG A 925 -0.63 -1.94 19.09
N ILE A 926 -0.79 -0.94 19.98
CA ILE A 926 -1.93 -0.90 20.90
C ILE A 926 -3.16 -0.19 20.30
N ALA A 927 -2.97 0.75 19.37
CA ALA A 927 -4.08 1.48 18.74
C ALA A 927 -4.99 0.58 17.89
N ARG A 928 -4.47 -0.53 17.34
CA ARG A 928 -5.17 -1.41 16.39
C ARG A 928 -5.08 -2.90 16.74
N GLY A 929 -6.12 -3.67 16.44
CA GLY A 929 -6.10 -5.14 16.42
C GLY A 929 -6.07 -5.90 17.76
N LEU A 930 -6.19 -5.25 18.93
CA LEU A 930 -6.09 -5.92 20.23
C LEU A 930 -7.21 -5.54 21.20
N ASN A 931 -7.59 -6.49 22.05
CA ASN A 931 -8.66 -6.38 23.03
C ASN A 931 -8.11 -6.75 24.42
N ILE A 932 -7.69 -5.75 25.20
CA ILE A 932 -7.21 -5.93 26.58
C ILE A 932 -8.42 -5.73 27.50
N ILE A 933 -9.15 -6.81 27.78
CA ILE A 933 -10.44 -6.78 28.48
C ILE A 933 -10.48 -7.75 29.66
N ILE A 934 -11.27 -7.41 30.68
CA ILE A 934 -11.70 -8.31 31.75
C ILE A 934 -13.24 -8.37 31.71
N GLY A 935 -13.77 -9.57 31.45
CA GLY A 935 -15.19 -9.74 31.15
C GLY A 935 -15.59 -8.99 29.87
N ARG A 936 -16.45 -7.98 30.00
CA ARG A 936 -16.90 -7.09 28.91
C ARG A 936 -16.27 -5.69 28.97
N ARG A 937 -15.49 -5.39 30.02
CA ARG A 937 -14.90 -4.06 30.27
C ARG A 937 -13.42 -4.02 29.85
N SER A 938 -12.94 -2.85 29.42
CA SER A 938 -11.51 -2.60 29.24
C SER A 938 -10.78 -2.76 30.57
N ALA A 939 -9.63 -3.43 30.55
CA ALA A 939 -8.77 -3.54 31.73
C ALA A 939 -7.93 -2.28 31.96
N ILE A 940 -7.76 -1.43 30.94
CA ILE A 940 -6.92 -0.23 31.01
C ILE A 940 -7.78 0.98 31.37
N THR A 941 -7.35 1.74 32.38
CA THR A 941 -8.03 2.99 32.83
C THR A 941 -7.36 4.26 32.33
N SER A 942 -6.02 4.27 32.31
CA SER A 942 -5.25 5.44 31.86
C SER A 942 -4.16 5.07 30.87
N VAL A 943 -3.98 5.97 29.90
CA VAL A 943 -2.98 5.86 28.84
C VAL A 943 -2.04 7.05 28.89
N TYR A 944 -0.75 6.77 29.04
CA TYR A 944 0.31 7.77 29.09
C TYR A 944 1.05 7.82 27.76
N LEU A 945 0.90 8.91 27.01
CA LEU A 945 1.53 9.11 25.72
C LEU A 945 2.89 9.81 25.90
N CYS A 946 3.95 9.01 25.94
CA CYS A 946 5.31 9.44 26.30
C CYS A 946 6.14 9.93 25.11
N THR A 947 5.67 9.71 23.90
CA THR A 947 6.26 10.28 22.69
C THR A 947 5.17 10.70 21.73
N ARG A 948 5.35 11.83 21.04
CA ARG A 948 4.47 12.23 19.94
C ARG A 948 4.58 11.21 18.79
N PRO A 949 3.49 10.51 18.41
CA PRO A 949 3.48 9.68 17.23
C PRO A 949 3.59 10.61 16.02
N LEU A 950 4.79 10.74 15.46
CA LEU A 950 5.03 11.56 14.27
C LEU A 950 5.25 10.63 13.09
N ALA A 951 4.28 10.63 12.18
CA ALA A 951 4.52 10.26 10.80
C ALA A 951 5.59 11.20 10.24
N LEU A 952 6.69 10.64 9.74
CA LEU A 952 7.71 11.43 9.06
C LEU A 952 7.23 11.65 7.63
N LEU A 953 7.02 12.89 7.20
CA LEU A 953 6.68 13.19 5.81
C LEU A 953 7.82 12.90 4.81
N THR A 954 8.99 12.54 5.32
CA THR A 954 10.10 11.97 4.55
C THR A 954 9.96 10.45 4.35
N ASP A 955 8.94 9.83 4.94
CA ASP A 955 8.56 8.45 4.67
C ASP A 955 7.69 8.40 3.39
N PRO A 956 8.07 7.61 2.37
CA PRO A 956 7.36 7.58 1.10
C PRO A 956 5.87 7.28 1.15
N PRO A 957 5.38 6.34 1.99
CA PRO A 957 3.95 6.13 2.17
C PRO A 957 3.20 7.41 2.57
N GLU A 958 3.72 8.15 3.55
CA GLU A 958 3.09 9.38 4.09
C GLU A 958 3.10 10.52 3.07
N MET A 959 4.25 10.73 2.45
CA MET A 959 4.40 11.68 1.35
C MET A 959 3.42 11.35 0.23
N TYR A 960 3.32 10.07 -0.16
CA TYR A 960 2.46 9.66 -1.26
C TYR A 960 0.98 9.77 -0.94
N ALA A 961 0.60 9.49 0.32
CA ALA A 961 -0.75 9.70 0.78
C ALA A 961 -1.15 11.19 0.67
N SER A 962 -0.29 12.10 1.15
CA SER A 962 -0.51 13.56 1.06
C SER A 962 -0.63 14.03 -0.39
N ILE A 963 0.23 13.56 -1.29
CA ILE A 963 0.23 13.94 -2.72
C ILE A 963 -1.06 13.50 -3.42
N ASN A 964 -1.48 12.25 -3.25
CA ASN A 964 -2.70 11.76 -3.92
C ASN A 964 -3.96 12.40 -3.33
N ALA A 965 -4.04 12.51 -2.00
CA ALA A 965 -5.17 13.18 -1.35
C ALA A 965 -5.32 14.63 -1.82
N ALA A 966 -4.21 15.36 -2.00
CA ALA A 966 -4.24 16.72 -2.54
C ALA A 966 -4.84 16.79 -3.96
N GLY A 967 -4.50 15.81 -4.83
CA GLY A 967 -5.08 15.72 -6.17
C GLY A 967 -6.57 15.40 -6.15
N LEU A 968 -6.99 14.42 -5.35
CA LEU A 968 -8.39 14.02 -5.21
C LEU A 968 -9.26 15.13 -4.59
N ASN A 969 -8.76 15.83 -3.59
CA ASN A 969 -9.48 16.92 -2.93
C ASN A 969 -9.67 18.16 -3.82
N ALA A 970 -8.87 18.30 -4.87
CA ALA A 970 -8.91 19.46 -5.77
C ALA A 970 -9.99 19.36 -6.85
N VAL A 971 -10.70 18.24 -6.96
CA VAL A 971 -11.53 17.94 -8.12
C VAL A 971 -12.95 17.52 -7.79
N THR A 972 -13.84 17.81 -8.74
CA THR A 972 -15.23 17.32 -8.78
C THR A 972 -15.45 16.73 -10.17
N PRO A 973 -16.20 15.61 -10.31
CA PRO A 973 -16.48 15.03 -11.62
C PRO A 973 -17.14 16.04 -12.56
N ALA A 974 -16.77 15.99 -13.84
CA ALA A 974 -17.30 16.89 -14.87
C ALA A 974 -17.43 16.19 -16.22
N SER A 975 -18.00 16.89 -17.20
CA SER A 975 -18.25 16.38 -18.56
C SER A 975 -16.96 16.13 -19.35
N ASP A 976 -15.96 17.00 -19.15
CA ASP A 976 -14.59 16.78 -19.64
C ASP A 976 -13.70 16.27 -18.49
N PRO A 977 -13.47 14.95 -18.40
CA PRO A 977 -12.65 14.38 -17.33
C PRO A 977 -11.15 14.68 -17.49
N LEU A 978 -10.67 15.09 -18.68
CA LEU A 978 -9.25 15.42 -18.88
C LEU A 978 -8.88 16.74 -18.20
N GLU A 979 -9.76 17.74 -18.26
CA GLU A 979 -9.56 19.01 -17.56
C GLU A 979 -9.53 18.80 -16.03
N VAL A 980 -10.43 17.95 -15.53
CA VAL A 980 -10.48 17.55 -14.11
C VAL A 980 -9.19 16.84 -13.71
N LEU A 981 -8.76 15.84 -14.49
CA LEU A 981 -7.51 15.11 -14.22
C LEU A 981 -6.27 16.03 -14.29
N HIS A 982 -6.30 17.06 -15.13
CA HIS A 982 -5.24 18.06 -15.18
C HIS A 982 -5.17 18.88 -13.90
N LYS A 983 -6.31 19.39 -13.39
CA LYS A 983 -6.39 20.11 -12.10
C LYS A 983 -5.93 19.25 -10.92
N ALA A 984 -6.35 17.98 -10.87
CA ALA A 984 -5.86 17.04 -9.87
C ALA A 984 -4.33 16.89 -9.92
N ARG A 985 -3.78 16.79 -11.12
CA ARG A 985 -2.34 16.67 -11.34
C ARG A 985 -1.58 17.91 -10.89
N GLU A 986 -2.07 19.11 -11.21
CA GLU A 986 -1.47 20.36 -10.75
C GLU A 986 -1.43 20.44 -9.22
N ALA A 987 -2.53 20.09 -8.55
CA ALA A 987 -2.60 20.06 -7.10
C ALA A 987 -1.61 19.04 -6.49
N ALA A 988 -1.51 17.84 -7.08
CA ALA A 988 -0.56 16.80 -6.65
C ALA A 988 0.91 17.24 -6.83
N TRP A 989 1.27 17.86 -7.97
CA TRP A 989 2.62 18.40 -8.19
C TRP A 989 2.95 19.58 -7.30
N SER A 990 1.98 20.47 -7.06
CA SER A 990 2.11 21.57 -6.10
C SER A 990 2.39 21.03 -4.70
N ARG A 991 1.67 19.97 -4.30
CA ARG A 991 1.87 19.28 -3.02
C ARG A 991 3.25 18.63 -2.93
N LEU A 992 3.68 17.90 -3.96
CA LEU A 992 5.02 17.29 -3.99
C LEU A 992 6.11 18.36 -3.85
N ARG A 993 6.00 19.46 -4.60
CA ARG A 993 6.94 20.59 -4.48
C ARG A 993 6.94 21.11 -3.04
N LEU A 994 5.78 21.36 -2.43
CA LEU A 994 5.68 21.82 -1.05
C LEU A 994 6.43 20.90 -0.07
N ILE A 995 6.26 19.58 -0.19
CA ILE A 995 6.95 18.60 0.66
C ILE A 995 8.47 18.66 0.44
N MET A 996 8.92 18.71 -0.81
CA MET A 996 10.35 18.79 -1.15
C MET A 996 11.02 20.09 -0.68
N ARG A 997 10.26 21.19 -0.57
CA ARG A 997 10.77 22.47 -0.02
C ARG A 997 10.67 22.56 1.50
N SER A 998 9.89 21.67 2.14
CA SER A 998 9.66 21.73 3.58
C SER A 998 10.84 21.10 4.33
N ALA A 999 11.28 21.77 5.39
CA ALA A 999 12.32 21.21 6.26
C ALA A 999 11.85 19.90 6.91
N PRO A 1000 12.74 18.93 7.14
CA PRO A 1000 12.38 17.59 7.64
C PRO A 1000 11.89 17.57 9.10
N GLY A 1001 12.09 18.65 9.86
CA GLY A 1001 11.64 18.76 11.25
C GLY A 1001 10.17 19.14 11.36
N PHE A 1002 9.43 18.53 12.29
CA PHE A 1002 8.00 18.82 12.49
C PHE A 1002 7.71 20.32 12.73
N VAL A 1003 8.52 20.97 13.57
CA VAL A 1003 8.36 22.40 13.93
C VAL A 1003 8.57 23.30 12.71
N SER A 1004 9.48 22.93 11.82
CA SER A 1004 9.82 23.70 10.61
C SER A 1004 9.05 23.28 9.37
N ALA A 1005 8.26 22.20 9.43
CA ALA A 1005 7.39 21.77 8.36
C ALA A 1005 6.29 22.81 8.07
N HIS A 1006 5.83 22.88 6.82
CA HIS A 1006 4.74 23.77 6.45
C HIS A 1006 3.47 23.49 7.27
N LYS A 1007 2.68 24.53 7.60
CA LYS A 1007 1.51 24.41 8.50
C LYS A 1007 0.51 23.34 8.06
N THR A 1008 0.22 23.24 6.77
CA THR A 1008 -0.67 22.21 6.20
C THR A 1008 -0.15 20.79 6.43
N LEU A 1009 1.17 20.60 6.36
CA LEU A 1009 1.82 19.32 6.59
C LEU A 1009 1.80 18.94 8.08
N GLN A 1010 1.96 19.92 8.97
CA GLN A 1010 1.76 19.71 10.41
C GLN A 1010 0.33 19.28 10.75
N GLU A 1011 -0.67 19.88 10.09
CA GLU A 1011 -2.08 19.57 10.26
C GLU A 1011 -2.41 18.13 9.83
N GLU A 1012 -1.85 17.66 8.71
CA GLU A 1012 -2.04 16.27 8.23
C GLU A 1012 -1.44 15.24 9.19
N ILE A 1013 -0.20 15.48 9.67
CA ILE A 1013 0.43 14.59 10.67
C ILE A 1013 -0.40 14.56 11.96
N VAL A 1014 -0.87 15.71 12.43
CA VAL A 1014 -1.68 15.80 13.66
C VAL A 1014 -3.04 15.12 13.48
N ALA A 1015 -3.64 15.23 12.30
CA ALA A 1015 -4.89 14.53 11.99
C ALA A 1015 -4.74 13.01 12.08
N GLY A 1016 -3.71 12.42 11.47
CA GLY A 1016 -3.43 10.98 11.59
C GLY A 1016 -3.15 10.56 13.05
N MET A 1017 -2.42 11.40 13.78
CA MET A 1017 -2.17 11.19 15.21
C MET A 1017 -3.46 11.18 16.04
N ILE A 1018 -4.41 12.09 15.76
CA ILE A 1018 -5.73 12.11 16.43
C ILE A 1018 -6.54 10.86 16.08
N VAL A 1019 -6.50 10.41 14.83
CA VAL A 1019 -7.15 9.15 14.42
C VAL A 1019 -6.65 7.97 15.26
N ASP A 1020 -5.33 7.83 15.42
CA ASP A 1020 -4.76 6.78 16.27
C ASP A 1020 -5.17 6.93 17.75
N MET A 1021 -5.26 8.16 18.26
CA MET A 1021 -5.74 8.41 19.63
C MET A 1021 -7.23 8.08 19.81
N ILE A 1022 -8.09 8.42 18.85
CA ILE A 1022 -9.52 8.05 18.86
C ILE A 1022 -9.66 6.53 18.87
N GLN A 1023 -8.89 5.82 18.04
CA GLN A 1023 -8.91 4.36 18.00
C GLN A 1023 -8.47 3.75 19.35
N LEU A 1024 -7.41 4.29 19.95
CA LEU A 1024 -6.91 3.87 21.25
C LEU A 1024 -7.94 4.12 22.35
N ALA A 1025 -8.51 5.32 22.41
CA ALA A 1025 -9.54 5.69 23.38
C ALA A 1025 -10.78 4.79 23.24
N GLY A 1026 -11.23 4.52 22.01
CA GLY A 1026 -12.34 3.59 21.77
C GLY A 1026 -12.07 2.16 22.24
N ARG A 1027 -10.81 1.69 22.24
CA ARG A 1027 -10.45 0.37 22.80
C ARG A 1027 -10.47 0.37 24.32
N ALA A 1028 -10.02 1.47 24.89
CA ALA A 1028 -9.98 1.72 26.31
C ALA A 1028 -11.36 1.92 26.97
N ARG A 1029 -12.37 2.38 26.23
CA ARG A 1029 -13.74 2.58 26.75
C ARG A 1029 -14.65 1.34 26.67
N ARG A 1030 -14.17 0.24 26.10
CA ARG A 1030 -15.05 -0.92 25.83
C ARG A 1030 -15.81 -1.37 27.07
N GLY A 1031 -17.12 -1.58 26.89
CA GLY A 1031 -18.03 -1.91 27.98
C GLY A 1031 -18.61 -0.70 28.72
N GLY A 1032 -18.48 0.52 28.18
CA GLY A 1032 -19.03 1.74 28.78
C GLY A 1032 -18.15 2.31 29.89
N THR A 1033 -16.82 2.14 29.77
CA THR A 1033 -15.86 2.56 30.80
C THR A 1033 -15.20 3.89 30.46
N ASP A 1034 -14.98 4.75 31.45
CA ASP A 1034 -14.20 5.97 31.28
C ASP A 1034 -12.72 5.70 30.94
N MET A 1035 -12.06 6.69 30.31
CA MET A 1035 -10.64 6.63 29.98
C MET A 1035 -10.00 8.03 30.00
N THR A 1036 -8.80 8.11 30.58
CA THR A 1036 -7.98 9.32 30.60
C THR A 1036 -6.72 9.16 29.75
N LEU A 1037 -6.53 10.06 28.78
CA LEU A 1037 -5.34 10.15 27.95
C LEU A 1037 -4.41 11.26 28.46
N HIS A 1038 -3.26 10.89 29.00
CA HIS A 1038 -2.24 11.82 29.47
C HIS A 1038 -1.20 12.10 28.38
N LEU A 1039 -1.12 13.36 27.95
CA LEU A 1039 -0.09 13.83 27.00
C LEU A 1039 1.15 14.24 27.80
N VAL A 1040 2.14 13.35 27.86
CA VAL A 1040 3.30 13.48 28.76
C VAL A 1040 4.48 14.19 28.09
N ASP A 1041 4.78 13.86 26.83
CA ASP A 1041 5.91 14.46 26.10
C ASP A 1041 5.74 15.99 25.99
N TYR A 1042 6.73 16.76 26.45
CA TYR A 1042 6.65 18.22 26.38
C TYR A 1042 6.51 18.75 24.93
N ALA A 1043 6.87 17.95 23.92
CA ALA A 1043 6.65 18.29 22.52
C ALA A 1043 5.17 18.50 22.13
N PHE A 1044 4.21 18.03 22.93
CA PHE A 1044 2.78 18.35 22.74
C PHE A 1044 2.43 19.77 23.16
N HIS A 1045 3.14 20.30 24.16
CA HIS A 1045 2.82 21.53 24.87
C HIS A 1045 3.75 22.70 24.51
N ASN A 1046 4.86 22.41 23.84
CA ASN A 1046 5.83 23.42 23.41
C ASN A 1046 5.24 24.36 22.35
N ASP A 1047 4.88 25.57 22.76
CA ASP A 1047 4.25 26.60 21.92
C ASP A 1047 5.25 27.34 21.01
N SER A 1048 6.53 26.98 21.06
CA SER A 1048 7.55 27.48 20.14
C SER A 1048 7.06 27.32 18.70
N TRP A 1049 7.01 28.44 17.97
CA TRP A 1049 6.55 28.52 16.57
C TRP A 1049 5.10 28.04 16.34
N LYS A 1050 4.25 28.00 17.37
CA LYS A 1050 2.85 27.52 17.33
C LYS A 1050 2.72 26.09 16.77
N SER A 1051 3.66 25.22 17.16
CA SER A 1051 3.74 23.82 16.74
C SER A 1051 3.24 22.81 17.80
N ASP A 1052 2.74 23.32 18.92
CA ASP A 1052 2.00 22.58 19.94
C ASP A 1052 0.66 22.06 19.40
N LEU A 1053 0.15 21.01 20.04
CA LEU A 1053 -1.08 20.35 19.62
C LEU A 1053 -2.29 21.30 19.67
N LYS A 1054 -2.37 22.17 20.69
CA LYS A 1054 -3.48 23.10 20.88
C LYS A 1054 -3.60 24.10 19.74
N ASN A 1055 -2.51 24.76 19.34
CA ASN A 1055 -2.53 25.69 18.22
C ASN A 1055 -2.82 25.00 16.88
N ILE A 1056 -2.34 23.78 16.67
CA ILE A 1056 -2.61 23.04 15.43
C ILE A 1056 -4.10 22.65 15.34
N LEU A 1057 -4.68 22.14 16.42
CA LEU A 1057 -6.11 21.81 16.49
C LEU A 1057 -7.00 23.02 16.17
N ARG A 1058 -6.67 24.20 16.70
CA ARG A 1058 -7.38 25.46 16.38
C ARG A 1058 -7.35 25.77 14.88
N ARG A 1059 -6.16 25.70 14.26
CA ARG A 1059 -6.02 25.95 12.82
C ARG A 1059 -6.81 24.93 11.98
N MET A 1060 -6.81 23.66 12.38
CA MET A 1060 -7.58 22.62 11.70
C MET A 1060 -9.08 22.90 11.76
N HIS A 1061 -9.60 23.18 12.95
CA HIS A 1061 -11.00 23.48 13.18
C HIS A 1061 -11.46 24.74 12.41
N GLU A 1062 -10.65 25.80 12.43
CA GLU A 1062 -10.89 27.03 11.68
C GLU A 1062 -11.01 26.80 10.17
N LYS A 1063 -10.21 25.88 9.60
CA LYS A 1063 -10.22 25.53 8.17
C LYS A 1063 -11.36 24.61 7.75
N TRP A 1064 -12.03 23.94 8.68
CA TRP A 1064 -13.18 23.09 8.35
C TRP A 1064 -14.32 23.94 7.78
N THR A 1065 -14.84 23.51 6.62
CA THR A 1065 -16.07 24.08 6.07
C THR A 1065 -17.24 23.75 7.01
N PRO A 1066 -18.36 24.50 6.97
CA PRO A 1066 -19.52 24.21 7.81
C PRO A 1066 -20.05 22.78 7.65
N ASP A 1067 -19.97 22.23 6.43
CA ASP A 1067 -20.38 20.84 6.17
C ASP A 1067 -19.42 19.83 6.83
N VAL A 1068 -18.10 20.08 6.75
CA VAL A 1068 -17.11 19.21 7.40
C VAL A 1068 -17.27 19.26 8.92
N ARG A 1069 -17.45 20.44 9.53
CA ARG A 1069 -17.71 20.55 10.98
C ARG A 1069 -18.93 19.74 11.38
N ARG A 1070 -20.07 19.97 10.71
CA ARG A 1070 -21.32 19.23 10.98
C ARG A 1070 -21.12 17.71 10.91
N ARG A 1071 -20.39 17.20 9.91
CA ARG A 1071 -20.11 15.77 9.77
C ARG A 1071 -19.16 15.26 10.84
N MET A 1072 -18.10 15.99 11.14
CA MET A 1072 -17.14 15.64 12.19
C MET A 1072 -17.83 15.57 13.56
N ASP A 1073 -18.69 16.52 13.88
CA ASP A 1073 -19.48 16.54 15.11
C ASP A 1073 -20.53 15.42 15.15
N ALA A 1074 -21.21 15.15 14.04
CA ALA A 1074 -22.17 14.06 13.94
C ALA A 1074 -21.52 12.67 14.12
N ILE A 1075 -20.29 12.50 13.63
CA ILE A 1075 -19.58 11.21 13.66
C ILE A 1075 -18.85 11.00 14.99
N TYR A 1076 -18.08 11.99 15.46
CA TYR A 1076 -17.16 11.79 16.59
C TYR A 1076 -17.60 12.41 17.90
N ARG A 1077 -18.50 13.41 17.88
CA ARG A 1077 -18.99 14.21 19.02
C ARG A 1077 -18.05 14.23 20.23
N GLU A 1078 -18.23 13.31 21.18
CA GLU A 1078 -17.49 13.27 22.46
C GLU A 1078 -15.98 13.08 22.29
N ALA A 1079 -15.55 12.17 21.42
CA ALA A 1079 -14.13 11.94 21.16
C ALA A 1079 -13.47 13.19 20.58
N LEU A 1080 -14.16 13.89 19.66
CA LEU A 1080 -13.68 15.15 19.10
C LEU A 1080 -13.72 16.28 20.13
N ALA A 1081 -14.79 16.37 20.91
CA ALA A 1081 -14.97 17.35 21.97
C ALA A 1081 -13.84 17.28 23.00
N ALA A 1082 -13.39 16.09 23.40
CA ALA A 1082 -12.25 15.94 24.30
C ALA A 1082 -10.96 16.58 23.76
N PHE A 1083 -10.66 16.41 22.47
CA PHE A 1083 -9.49 17.05 21.84
C PHE A 1083 -9.69 18.54 21.60
N LEU A 1084 -10.89 18.98 21.23
CA LEU A 1084 -11.21 20.41 21.08
C LEU A 1084 -11.15 21.15 22.43
N ALA A 1085 -11.63 20.51 23.51
CA ALA A 1085 -11.54 21.02 24.87
C ALA A 1085 -10.09 21.14 25.35
N TYR A 1086 -9.22 20.18 25.01
CA TYR A 1086 -7.78 20.30 25.21
C TYR A 1086 -7.20 21.56 24.53
N ALA A 1087 -7.73 21.92 23.35
CA ALA A 1087 -7.37 23.14 22.65
C ALA A 1087 -8.10 24.41 23.17
N GLY A 1088 -9.00 24.29 24.14
CA GLY A 1088 -9.84 25.37 24.65
C GLY A 1088 -10.83 25.90 23.61
N ILE A 1089 -11.39 25.03 22.79
CA ILE A 1089 -12.52 25.30 21.89
C ILE A 1089 -13.76 24.67 22.52
N ASN A 1090 -14.75 25.48 22.87
CA ASN A 1090 -16.01 24.99 23.43
C ASN A 1090 -16.97 24.60 22.29
N SER A 1091 -17.62 23.44 22.39
CA SER A 1091 -18.57 22.93 21.39
C SER A 1091 -19.84 23.77 21.26
N GLU A 1092 -20.16 24.62 22.24
CA GLU A 1092 -21.36 25.49 22.24
C GLU A 1092 -21.26 26.69 21.28
N ASP A 1093 -20.07 27.11 20.86
CA ASP A 1093 -19.88 28.23 19.90
C ASP A 1093 -20.28 27.85 18.45
N SER A 1094 -20.67 26.60 18.21
CA SER A 1094 -20.98 26.04 16.88
C SER A 1094 -22.42 26.25 16.42
N GLU A 1095 -23.36 26.51 17.34
CA GLU A 1095 -24.78 26.74 17.01
C GLU A 1095 -25.09 28.22 16.71
N GLY A 1096 -24.08 29.09 16.83
CA GLY A 1096 -24.23 30.54 16.77
C GLY A 1096 -23.46 31.25 15.67
N HIS A 1097 -23.14 30.65 14.51
CA HIS A 1097 -22.66 31.39 13.33
C HIS A 1097 -23.00 30.75 11.98
#